data_AF-A0AAV4QI68-F1
#
_entry.id   AF-A0AAV4QI68-F1
#
_cell.length_a   1.000
_cell.length_b   1.000
_cell.length_c   1.000
_cell.angle_alpha   90.00
_cell.angle_beta   90.00
_cell.angle_gamma   90.00
#
_symmetry.space_group_name_H-M   'P 1'
#
loop_
_entity.id
_entity.type
_entity.pdbx_description
1 polymer ?
#
loop_
_entity_poly.entity_id
_entity_poly.type
_entity_poly.pdbx_seq_one_letter_code
_entity_poly.pdbx_strand_id
1 'polypeptide(L)'
;MTGYRVLLFLAVAALSSGFEIGTINKYSYETKVVVNEKCGLENDSPVGHSLKANVHLTAVWENPEKPSKRLIKIEVLNPKLSVTKKTGFSANPSELDKLSSSPSYILLDDGAPKTIWDDSSEHLSLRNLKRGIASLLQYRKKNQDTREIDVSGECDVIYQIEGKNIRRRKGNCAHSQFDKTLSQPFGIRSASAAHQSTTDCEWNAEKNPTVSKCTSTEYVKLFSNAWHRPSLCVADKSELIFEGTEKEKKIYENKEIESVIEELKKSQSGLEENNLEIILILKEEQPKKRQLKPTITRLEKDLTVKNLATLKSVKAFYKLLPMIRSASTEEILQVLKNDKWENIKPQLLDLVSACATKSCLKAAFEFFEGEKEYNKLLERFLISLSILPRPTAAFIKELRDFLEKDPEEYIQATALMTLGTLLKTYAENSAIVDPEVVEDTRIFLEKGLKKCSKDSEFCTLNYLRNALEAILGLKNIPIHLLPRENQAQLLKIFNEIGATQDRSTRAVAAELLLKQHPSTDVLKNILKALLNQNDEEFSTFLASKIMNLISEDQVLRSNILKLLPEKDINYYDALAQNGQSSLFRRPMVSVEGTNVTYGLEMESLKGGLLKRTVFDVSFENRAGDSSLLSVGLFASGLAAVAGDSSASDDDSSPTAGMNLGFLDSYLRPYVFFRSTSELMGHAWAGTASEQTPVLQCILAFSDDEKVVVLSNGMTVRGQMRGVLSVDASASAQISLWNRNSKSLVKNEGALS
;
A
#
# COMPACT_ATOMS: atom_id res chain seq x y z
N MET A 1 34.01 22.72 73.25
CA MET A 1 33.00 23.77 73.48
C MET A 1 32.87 24.58 72.20
N THR A 2 31.67 24.61 71.62
CA THR A 2 31.00 25.70 70.88
C THR A 2 31.91 26.63 70.04
N GLY A 3 31.82 26.73 68.71
CA GLY A 3 30.68 26.58 67.80
C GLY A 3 30.59 27.86 66.96
N TYR A 4 30.77 27.76 65.64
CA TYR A 4 30.26 28.73 64.67
C TYR A 4 30.06 28.00 63.34
N ARG A 5 28.81 27.57 63.08
CA ARG A 5 28.33 27.20 61.75
C ARG A 5 27.83 28.49 61.09
N VAL A 6 28.60 29.03 60.15
CA VAL A 6 28.07 29.98 59.18
C VAL A 6 27.48 29.16 58.04
N LEU A 7 26.16 29.00 58.06
CA LEU A 7 25.39 28.45 56.96
C LEU A 7 25.24 29.54 55.90
N LEU A 8 26.13 29.53 54.90
CA LEU A 8 25.94 30.31 53.69
C LEU A 8 24.86 29.60 52.86
N PHE A 9 23.61 30.10 52.94
CA PHE A 9 22.58 29.78 51.96
C PHE A 9 22.99 30.42 50.63
N LEU A 10 23.69 29.66 49.79
CA LEU A 10 23.77 29.92 48.36
C LEU A 10 22.37 29.69 47.80
N ALA A 11 21.59 30.75 47.70
CA ALA A 11 20.40 30.78 46.87
C ALA A 11 20.84 30.53 45.43
N VAL A 12 20.69 29.30 44.96
CA VAL A 12 20.75 28.97 43.54
C VAL A 12 19.53 29.65 42.93
N ALA A 13 19.72 30.88 42.45
CA ALA A 13 18.77 31.52 41.56
C ALA A 13 18.72 30.65 40.30
N ALA A 14 17.68 29.82 40.19
CA ALA A 14 17.32 29.17 38.95
C ALA A 14 17.00 30.29 37.95
N LEU A 15 17.96 30.61 37.09
CA LEU A 15 17.77 31.48 35.93
C LEU A 15 16.68 30.86 35.05
N SER A 16 15.48 31.40 35.18
CA SER A 16 14.32 31.03 34.38
C SER A 16 14.48 31.60 32.96
N SER A 17 14.12 30.79 31.97
CA SER A 17 14.33 31.07 30.55
C SER A 17 13.00 31.34 29.83
N GLY A 18 12.79 32.53 29.27
CA GLY A 18 11.79 32.79 28.22
C GLY A 18 11.35 34.26 28.11
N PHE A 19 10.50 34.55 27.11
CA PHE A 19 9.81 35.83 26.84
C PHE A 19 9.43 36.64 28.09
N GLU A 20 9.80 37.93 28.15
CA GLU A 20 9.49 38.80 29.29
C GLU A 20 7.98 39.04 29.42
N ILE A 21 7.43 38.86 30.63
CA ILE A 21 6.01 39.07 30.90
C ILE A 21 5.63 40.52 30.54
N GLY A 22 4.51 40.69 29.84
CA GLY A 22 4.03 42.03 29.50
C GLY A 22 4.80 42.69 28.35
N THR A 23 5.61 41.95 27.60
CA THR A 23 6.26 42.43 26.38
C THR A 23 5.68 41.76 25.14
N ILE A 24 5.25 42.57 24.17
CA ILE A 24 4.85 42.14 22.83
C ILE A 24 6.12 42.07 22.00
N ASN A 25 6.46 40.88 21.51
CA ASN A 25 7.58 40.67 20.62
C ASN A 25 7.05 40.61 19.18
N LYS A 26 7.50 41.54 18.34
CA LYS A 26 7.08 41.67 16.94
C LYS A 26 7.99 40.87 16.04
N TYR A 27 7.39 40.10 15.15
CA TYR A 27 8.08 39.28 14.18
C TYR A 27 7.51 39.46 12.77
N SER A 28 8.41 39.38 11.79
CA SER A 28 8.07 39.13 10.39
C SER A 28 8.05 37.63 10.15
N TYR A 29 6.98 37.10 9.56
CA TYR A 29 6.89 35.69 9.17
C TYR A 29 6.67 35.56 7.66
N GLU A 30 7.51 34.79 6.99
CA GLU A 30 7.38 34.44 5.57
C GLU A 30 7.51 32.93 5.40
N THR A 31 6.54 32.29 4.74
CA THR A 31 6.63 30.89 4.32
C THR A 31 6.46 30.76 2.81
N LYS A 32 7.20 29.83 2.19
CA LYS A 32 7.24 29.57 0.75
C LYS A 32 7.12 28.08 0.52
N VAL A 33 6.06 27.65 -0.14
CA VAL A 33 5.85 26.25 -0.53
C VAL A 33 5.89 26.14 -2.05
N VAL A 34 6.76 25.28 -2.55
CA VAL A 34 6.96 25.02 -3.98
C VAL A 34 6.79 23.53 -4.26
N VAL A 35 6.13 23.23 -5.38
CA VAL A 35 5.90 21.88 -5.88
C VAL A 35 6.67 21.69 -7.18
N ASN A 36 7.45 20.60 -7.25
CA ASN A 36 8.28 20.24 -8.40
C ASN A 36 8.04 18.77 -8.80
N GLU A 37 8.13 18.50 -10.10
CA GLU A 37 8.04 17.13 -10.66
C GLU A 37 9.34 16.34 -10.48
N LYS A 38 10.49 17.03 -10.42
CA LYS A 38 11.80 16.41 -10.22
C LYS A 38 12.45 16.92 -8.94
N CYS A 39 12.90 15.96 -8.15
CA CYS A 39 13.58 16.18 -6.88
C CYS A 39 15.01 16.68 -7.12
N GLY A 40 15.43 17.73 -6.40
CA GLY A 40 16.81 18.22 -6.41
C GLY A 40 17.22 19.11 -7.59
N LEU A 41 16.29 19.49 -8.47
CA LEU A 41 16.51 20.49 -9.52
C LEU A 41 15.65 21.72 -9.25
N GLU A 42 16.24 22.91 -9.31
CA GLU A 42 15.48 24.15 -9.39
C GLU A 42 14.78 24.18 -10.75
N ASN A 43 13.45 24.19 -10.74
CA ASN A 43 12.66 24.35 -11.96
C ASN A 43 12.71 25.81 -12.43
N ASP A 44 12.82 26.04 -13.73
CA ASP A 44 12.73 27.39 -14.33
C ASP A 44 11.35 28.04 -14.12
N SER A 45 10.31 27.24 -13.83
CA SER A 45 8.94 27.71 -13.54
C SER A 45 8.32 26.95 -12.36
N PRO A 46 8.69 27.25 -11.11
CA PRO A 46 8.12 26.59 -9.94
C PRO A 46 6.63 26.91 -9.82
N VAL A 47 5.82 25.93 -9.41
CA VAL A 47 4.41 26.14 -9.05
C VAL A 47 4.31 26.16 -7.53
N GLY A 48 3.79 27.23 -6.96
CA GLY A 48 3.76 27.36 -5.51
C GLY A 48 3.11 28.65 -5.02
N HIS A 49 3.18 28.84 -3.70
CA HIS A 49 2.70 30.06 -3.05
C HIS A 49 3.63 30.48 -1.92
N SER A 50 3.53 31.77 -1.57
CA SER A 50 4.21 32.37 -0.43
C SER A 50 3.22 33.15 0.40
N LEU A 51 3.30 33.00 1.72
CA LEU A 51 2.48 33.74 2.67
C LEU A 51 3.39 34.62 3.53
N LYS A 52 3.05 35.90 3.62
CA LYS A 52 3.72 36.88 4.48
C LYS A 52 2.76 37.41 5.52
N ALA A 53 3.17 37.45 6.78
CA ALA A 53 2.35 37.99 7.87
C ALA A 53 3.24 38.62 8.94
N ASN A 54 2.66 39.55 9.70
CA ASN A 54 3.27 40.06 10.93
C ASN A 54 2.75 39.24 12.11
N VAL A 55 3.62 38.85 13.03
CA VAL A 55 3.27 37.98 14.16
C VAL A 55 3.64 38.70 15.45
N HIS A 56 2.69 38.80 16.38
CA HIS A 56 2.93 39.29 17.72
C HIS A 56 2.89 38.12 18.70
N LEU A 57 3.97 37.97 19.48
CA LEU A 57 4.10 36.96 20.54
C LEU A 57 4.24 37.66 21.89
N THR A 58 3.30 37.40 22.79
CA THR A 58 3.23 38.11 24.08
C THR A 58 3.13 37.12 25.23
N ALA A 59 4.03 37.21 26.21
CA ALA A 59 3.89 36.45 27.46
C ALA A 59 2.87 37.15 28.38
N VAL A 60 1.69 36.54 28.53
CA VAL A 60 0.55 37.11 29.28
C VAL A 60 0.43 36.54 30.69
N TRP A 61 1.09 35.42 30.97
CA TRP A 61 1.10 34.77 32.29
C TRP A 61 2.35 33.90 32.47
N GLU A 62 2.85 33.84 33.71
CA GLU A 62 3.93 32.95 34.14
C GLU A 62 3.52 32.27 35.45
N ASN A 63 3.80 30.98 35.58
CA ASN A 63 3.49 30.26 36.80
C ASN A 63 4.43 30.72 37.93
N PRO A 64 3.90 31.20 39.08
CA PRO A 64 4.71 31.69 40.19
C PRO A 64 5.63 30.64 40.83
N GLU A 65 5.25 29.36 40.78
CA GLU A 65 6.00 28.24 41.37
C GLU A 65 6.96 27.58 40.36
N LYS A 66 6.60 27.60 39.08
CA LYS A 66 7.40 27.02 37.99
C LYS A 66 7.58 28.03 36.85
N PRO A 67 8.61 28.90 36.90
CA PRO A 67 8.90 29.93 35.89
C PRO A 67 9.04 29.42 34.44
N SER A 68 9.30 28.12 34.26
CA SER A 68 9.36 27.48 32.93
C SER A 68 7.99 27.23 32.31
N LYS A 69 6.89 27.43 33.05
CA LYS A 69 5.50 27.35 32.58
C LYS A 69 4.96 28.76 32.30
N ARG A 70 4.62 29.05 31.05
CA ARG A 70 4.16 30.37 30.62
C ARG A 70 3.03 30.26 29.60
N LEU A 71 2.15 31.25 29.59
CA LEU A 71 1.11 31.38 28.58
C LEU A 71 1.52 32.45 27.57
N ILE A 72 1.67 32.05 26.31
CA ILE A 72 2.03 32.94 25.21
C ILE A 72 0.79 33.20 24.36
N LYS A 73 0.42 34.47 24.20
CA LYS A 73 -0.58 34.95 23.25
C LYS A 73 0.06 35.11 21.88
N ILE A 74 -0.58 34.57 20.85
CA ILE A 74 -0.17 34.66 19.43
C ILE A 74 -1.25 35.40 18.64
N GLU A 75 -0.83 36.45 17.93
CA GLU A 75 -1.66 37.20 16.99
C GLU A 75 -0.97 37.26 15.62
N VAL A 76 -1.72 36.91 14.56
CA VAL A 76 -1.25 36.98 13.18
C VAL A 76 -1.96 38.15 12.49
N LEU A 77 -1.20 39.11 11.99
CA LEU A 77 -1.70 40.36 11.43
C LEU A 77 -1.35 40.46 9.95
N ASN A 78 -2.32 40.93 9.15
CA ASN A 78 -2.17 41.22 7.73
C ASN A 78 -1.55 40.07 6.90
N PRO A 79 -2.07 38.83 6.96
CA PRO A 79 -1.57 37.74 6.13
C PRO A 79 -1.82 38.05 4.65
N LYS A 80 -0.76 38.09 3.84
CA LYS A 80 -0.80 38.36 2.39
C LYS A 80 -0.30 37.15 1.61
N LEU A 81 -1.11 36.69 0.66
CA LEU A 81 -0.78 35.57 -0.22
C LEU A 81 -0.14 36.06 -1.53
N SER A 82 0.94 35.41 -1.94
CA SER A 82 1.58 35.57 -3.24
C SER A 82 1.65 34.22 -3.95
N VAL A 83 1.43 34.20 -5.26
CA VAL A 83 1.47 32.96 -6.07
C VAL A 83 2.47 33.09 -7.20
N THR A 84 2.99 31.96 -7.67
CA THR A 84 3.92 31.89 -8.80
C THR A 84 3.25 32.33 -10.10
N LYS A 85 3.82 33.34 -10.77
CA LYS A 85 3.55 33.73 -12.16
C LYS A 85 4.84 33.58 -12.98
N LYS A 86 4.77 33.81 -14.30
CA LYS A 86 5.91 33.64 -15.24
C LYS A 86 7.18 34.41 -14.84
N THR A 87 7.07 35.47 -14.02
CA THR A 87 8.18 36.33 -13.58
C THR A 87 8.50 36.18 -12.08
N GLY A 88 8.00 35.13 -11.42
CA GLY A 88 8.18 34.88 -9.99
C GLY A 88 6.91 35.05 -9.16
N PHE A 89 7.05 35.14 -7.83
CA PHE A 89 5.91 35.32 -6.92
C PHE A 89 5.34 36.72 -7.03
N SER A 90 4.02 36.81 -7.17
CA SER A 90 3.31 38.09 -7.18
C SER A 90 2.07 38.01 -6.29
N ALA A 91 1.71 39.14 -5.70
CA ALA A 91 0.53 39.23 -4.84
C ALA A 91 -0.72 38.75 -5.58
N ASN A 92 -1.55 37.99 -4.87
CA ASN A 92 -2.82 37.48 -5.38
C ASN A 92 -3.92 37.77 -4.36
N PRO A 93 -5.01 38.45 -4.74
CA PRO A 93 -6.16 38.63 -3.85
C PRO A 93 -6.68 37.27 -3.38
N SER A 94 -6.89 37.11 -2.08
CA SER A 94 -7.32 35.86 -1.46
C SER A 94 -8.43 36.10 -0.46
N GLU A 95 -9.22 35.07 -0.16
CA GLU A 95 -10.17 35.10 0.98
C GLU A 95 -9.42 35.34 2.32
N LEU A 96 -8.12 35.01 2.39
CA LEU A 96 -7.24 35.35 3.53
C LEU A 96 -7.24 36.86 3.83
N ASP A 97 -7.37 37.71 2.82
CA ASP A 97 -7.36 39.17 2.99
C ASP A 97 -8.62 39.68 3.71
N LYS A 98 -9.69 38.87 3.74
CA LYS A 98 -10.98 39.20 4.38
C LYS A 98 -11.13 38.58 5.78
N LEU A 99 -10.23 37.68 6.18
CA LEU A 99 -10.32 36.99 7.46
C LEU A 99 -9.78 37.88 8.59
N SER A 100 -10.57 38.04 9.66
CA SER A 100 -10.09 38.62 10.92
C SER A 100 -9.42 37.53 11.76
N SER A 101 -8.17 37.75 12.17
CA SER A 101 -7.46 36.82 13.07
C SER A 101 -7.83 37.09 14.53
N SER A 102 -8.40 36.09 15.20
CA SER A 102 -8.60 36.11 16.67
C SER A 102 -7.29 35.73 17.38
N PRO A 103 -6.98 36.20 18.60
CA PRO A 103 -5.79 35.73 19.31
C PRO A 103 -5.93 34.27 19.75
N SER A 104 -4.80 33.55 19.75
CA SER A 104 -4.68 32.18 20.30
C SER A 104 -3.69 32.18 21.46
N TYR A 105 -3.86 31.26 22.42
CA TYR A 105 -3.01 31.19 23.61
C TYR A 105 -2.35 29.81 23.69
N ILE A 106 -1.05 29.76 23.96
CA ILE A 106 -0.27 28.52 24.02
C ILE A 106 0.42 28.40 25.36
N LEU A 107 0.24 27.26 26.01
CA LEU A 107 0.99 26.90 27.20
C LEU A 107 2.35 26.34 26.79
N LEU A 108 3.41 27.09 27.11
CA LEU A 108 4.78 26.65 27.00
C LEU A 108 5.21 26.04 28.35
N ASP A 109 5.69 24.80 28.37
CA ASP A 109 6.29 24.17 29.54
C ASP A 109 7.67 23.62 29.20
N ASP A 110 8.68 24.13 29.91
CA ASP A 110 10.09 23.74 29.76
C ASP A 110 10.60 23.88 28.32
N GLY A 111 10.18 24.95 27.64
CA GLY A 111 10.58 25.25 26.27
C GLY A 111 9.85 24.46 25.19
N ALA A 112 8.82 23.69 25.52
CA ALA A 112 7.96 23.03 24.52
C ALA A 112 6.50 23.48 24.65
N PRO A 113 5.82 23.76 23.53
CA PRO A 113 4.40 24.05 23.55
C PRO A 113 3.65 22.74 23.89
N LYS A 114 2.64 22.82 24.76
CA LYS A 114 1.87 21.65 25.22
C LYS A 114 0.40 21.71 24.82
N THR A 115 -0.24 22.83 25.09
CA THR A 115 -1.69 23.02 24.88
C THR A 115 -1.91 24.35 24.17
N ILE A 116 -2.89 24.38 23.27
CA ILE A 116 -3.33 25.60 22.57
C ILE A 116 -4.82 25.84 22.84
N TRP A 117 -5.17 27.09 23.10
CA TRP A 117 -6.55 27.57 23.12
C TRP A 117 -6.76 28.52 21.95
N ASP A 118 -7.66 28.15 21.04
CA ASP A 118 -7.96 28.92 19.84
C ASP A 118 -9.46 29.02 19.60
N ASP A 119 -9.85 30.04 18.84
CA ASP A 119 -11.24 30.35 18.54
C ASP A 119 -11.80 29.35 17.53
N SER A 120 -12.82 28.57 17.90
CA SER A 120 -13.38 27.54 17.03
C SER A 120 -14.13 28.10 15.81
N SER A 121 -14.51 29.39 15.84
CA SER A 121 -15.11 30.09 14.70
C SER A 121 -14.09 30.56 13.66
N GLU A 122 -12.80 30.61 14.01
CA GLU A 122 -11.73 31.03 13.10
C GLU A 122 -11.46 29.98 12.02
N HIS A 123 -11.13 30.45 10.81
CA HIS A 123 -10.82 29.57 9.69
C HIS A 123 -9.62 28.66 10.00
N LEU A 124 -9.76 27.36 9.72
CA LEU A 124 -8.78 26.32 10.06
C LEU A 124 -7.36 26.61 9.58
N SER A 125 -7.20 27.21 8.39
CA SER A 125 -5.88 27.58 7.87
C SER A 125 -5.11 28.56 8.76
N LEU A 126 -5.80 29.54 9.37
CA LEU A 126 -5.15 30.50 10.29
C LEU A 126 -4.84 29.86 11.64
N ARG A 127 -5.75 29.02 12.14
CA ARG A 127 -5.54 28.22 13.36
C ARG A 127 -4.34 27.29 13.21
N ASN A 128 -4.17 26.65 12.06
CA ASN A 128 -3.04 25.76 11.78
C ASN A 128 -1.74 26.54 11.54
N LEU A 129 -1.80 27.70 10.89
CA LEU A 129 -0.65 28.61 10.75
C LEU A 129 -0.08 29.01 12.13
N LYS A 130 -0.96 29.35 13.09
CA LYS A 130 -0.55 29.65 14.47
C LYS A 130 0.10 28.46 15.17
N ARG A 131 -0.40 27.23 14.95
CA ARG A 131 0.26 26.00 15.44
C ARG A 131 1.65 25.81 14.82
N GLY A 132 1.80 26.11 13.53
CA GLY A 132 3.11 26.08 12.86
C GLY A 132 4.10 27.08 13.47
N ILE A 133 3.68 28.33 13.67
CA ILE A 133 4.47 29.36 14.35
C ILE A 133 4.82 28.92 15.78
N ALA A 134 3.85 28.39 16.54
CA ALA A 134 4.07 27.88 17.89
C ALA A 134 5.12 26.75 17.92
N SER A 135 5.12 25.89 16.91
CA SER A 135 6.07 24.78 16.78
C SER A 135 7.52 25.24 16.53
N LEU A 136 7.73 26.47 16.05
CA LEU A 136 9.06 27.09 15.94
C LEU A 136 9.61 27.58 17.29
N LEU A 137 8.74 27.81 18.27
CA LEU A 137 9.13 28.27 19.62
C LEU A 137 9.65 27.13 20.51
N GLN A 138 9.61 25.90 20.00
CA GLN A 138 10.03 24.71 20.73
C GLN A 138 11.54 24.53 20.71
N TYR A 139 12.15 24.40 21.88
CA TYR A 139 13.60 24.25 22.02
C TYR A 139 14.00 23.39 23.22
N ARG A 140 15.24 22.89 23.16
CA ARG A 140 15.92 22.17 24.26
C ARG A 140 17.30 22.78 24.49
N LYS A 141 17.77 22.72 25.73
CA LYS A 141 19.08 23.26 26.15
C LYS A 141 20.22 22.24 26.05
N LYS A 142 19.92 20.96 25.80
CA LYS A 142 20.90 19.88 25.68
C LYS A 142 20.71 19.13 24.36
N ASN A 143 21.81 18.64 23.81
CA ASN A 143 21.77 17.69 22.70
C ASN A 143 21.13 16.40 23.20
N GLN A 144 20.06 15.99 22.54
CA GLN A 144 19.32 14.78 22.86
C GLN A 144 18.47 14.35 21.68
N ASP A 145 18.21 13.05 21.64
CA ASP A 145 17.23 12.42 20.77
C ASP A 145 15.99 12.16 21.63
N THR A 146 14.85 12.68 21.20
CA THR A 146 13.61 12.60 21.97
C THR A 146 12.41 12.53 21.04
N ARG A 147 11.26 12.15 21.58
CA ARG A 147 9.99 12.14 20.87
C ARG A 147 9.12 13.29 21.36
N GLU A 148 8.63 14.11 20.45
CA GLU A 148 7.90 15.33 20.81
C GLU A 148 6.70 15.53 19.89
N ILE A 149 5.67 16.21 20.42
CA ILE A 149 4.46 16.55 19.69
C ILE A 149 4.55 17.99 19.24
N ASP A 150 4.33 18.24 17.95
CA ASP A 150 4.19 19.56 17.36
C ASP A 150 3.08 19.57 16.30
N VAL A 151 3.01 20.61 15.45
CA VAL A 151 2.01 20.68 14.37
C VAL A 151 2.02 19.48 13.43
N SER A 152 3.18 18.83 13.25
CA SER A 152 3.37 17.66 12.40
C SER A 152 2.93 16.35 13.07
N GLY A 153 2.49 16.37 14.32
CA GLY A 153 2.15 15.19 15.11
C GLY A 153 3.25 14.82 16.10
N GLU A 154 3.25 13.55 16.51
CA GLU A 154 4.29 12.98 17.35
C GLU A 154 5.48 12.53 16.46
N CYS A 155 6.62 13.20 16.58
CA CYS A 155 7.79 12.98 15.72
C CYS A 155 9.03 12.56 16.53
N ASP A 156 9.94 11.84 15.88
CA ASP A 156 11.30 11.63 16.38
C ASP A 156 12.12 12.89 16.08
N VAL A 157 12.75 13.46 17.11
CA VAL A 157 13.43 14.75 17.05
C VAL A 157 14.87 14.65 17.57
N ILE A 158 15.81 15.18 16.80
CA ILE A 158 17.22 15.25 17.13
C ILE A 158 17.62 16.71 17.31
N TYR A 159 18.15 17.07 18.49
CA TYR A 159 18.64 18.40 18.81
C TYR A 159 20.17 18.49 18.75
N GLN A 160 20.67 19.50 18.03
CA GLN A 160 22.08 19.85 17.93
C GLN A 160 22.25 21.33 18.28
N ILE A 161 23.00 21.62 19.35
CA ILE A 161 23.15 22.96 19.92
C ILE A 161 24.59 23.41 19.75
N GLU A 162 24.77 24.56 19.10
CA GLU A 162 26.05 25.21 18.83
C GLU A 162 25.99 26.66 19.32
N GLY A 163 26.35 26.89 20.59
CA GLY A 163 26.29 28.21 21.20
C GLY A 163 24.86 28.75 21.29
N LYS A 164 24.54 29.76 20.48
CA LYS A 164 23.20 30.39 20.38
C LYS A 164 22.30 29.72 19.33
N ASN A 165 22.88 28.87 18.48
CA ASN A 165 22.15 28.20 17.41
C ASN A 165 21.65 26.85 17.89
N ILE A 166 20.35 26.62 17.71
CA ILE A 166 19.70 25.35 17.99
C ILE A 166 19.18 24.81 16.67
N ARG A 167 19.74 23.68 16.25
CA ARG A 167 19.31 22.91 15.09
C ARG A 167 18.44 21.76 15.57
N ARG A 168 17.25 21.66 14.99
CA ARG A 168 16.27 20.60 15.23
C ARG A 168 16.02 19.85 13.93
N ARG A 169 16.21 18.53 13.94
CA ARG A 169 15.84 17.66 12.81
C ARG A 169 14.68 16.77 13.21
N LYS A 170 13.66 16.67 12.35
CA LYS A 170 12.47 15.83 12.59
C LYS A 170 12.36 14.73 11.54
N GLY A 171 11.87 13.56 11.96
CA GLY A 171 11.52 12.43 11.12
C GLY A 171 10.45 11.54 11.77
N ASN A 172 9.95 10.55 11.02
CA ASN A 172 9.02 9.52 11.50
C ASN A 172 7.79 10.05 12.27
N CYS A 173 7.17 11.13 11.77
CA CYS A 173 6.00 11.73 12.40
C CYS A 173 4.75 10.84 12.28
N ALA A 174 4.04 10.65 13.38
CA ALA A 174 2.75 9.98 13.46
C ALA A 174 1.65 10.97 13.85
N HIS A 175 0.52 10.94 13.15
CA HIS A 175 -0.59 11.86 13.38
C HIS A 175 -1.86 11.10 13.78
N SER A 176 -2.49 11.52 14.87
CA SER A 176 -3.65 10.80 15.43
C SER A 176 -4.91 10.95 14.56
N GLN A 177 -5.10 12.12 13.98
CA GLN A 177 -6.30 12.49 13.20
C GLN A 177 -6.33 11.94 11.77
N PHE A 178 -5.25 11.36 11.27
CA PHE A 178 -5.16 10.91 9.89
C PHE A 178 -6.09 9.72 9.64
N ASP A 179 -6.85 9.79 8.54
CA ASP A 179 -7.65 8.66 8.11
C ASP A 179 -6.74 7.56 7.53
N LYS A 180 -6.46 6.57 8.36
CA LYS A 180 -5.63 5.41 8.03
C LYS A 180 -6.25 4.52 6.94
N THR A 181 -7.56 4.63 6.70
CA THR A 181 -8.26 3.87 5.64
C THR A 181 -7.92 4.36 4.24
N LEU A 182 -7.40 5.59 4.11
CA LEU A 182 -7.02 6.16 2.84
C LEU A 182 -5.63 5.69 2.36
N SER A 183 -4.86 5.02 3.21
CA SER A 183 -3.59 4.42 2.82
C SER A 183 -3.74 2.92 2.54
N GLN A 184 -3.18 2.47 1.43
CA GLN A 184 -3.05 1.04 1.14
C GLN A 184 -1.88 0.40 1.92
N PRO A 185 -1.87 -0.93 2.12
CA PRO A 185 -0.76 -1.63 2.76
C PRO A 185 0.57 -1.29 2.09
N PHE A 186 1.66 -1.31 2.85
CA PHE A 186 2.99 -1.08 2.28
C PHE A 186 3.37 -2.23 1.34
N GLY A 187 3.69 -1.90 0.09
CA GLY A 187 4.08 -2.88 -0.92
C GLY A 187 4.40 -2.22 -2.24
N ILE A 188 4.61 -3.02 -3.29
CA ILE A 188 4.96 -2.53 -4.64
C ILE A 188 3.89 -1.61 -5.21
N ARG A 189 2.61 -1.88 -4.94
CA ARG A 189 1.48 -1.08 -5.42
C ARG A 189 1.29 0.22 -4.62
N SER A 190 2.00 0.40 -3.49
CA SER A 190 1.87 1.54 -2.60
C SER A 190 2.72 2.76 -2.96
N ALA A 191 2.34 3.91 -2.43
CA ALA A 191 3.13 5.13 -2.50
C ALA A 191 3.91 5.30 -1.20
N SER A 192 5.14 5.79 -1.32
CA SER A 192 5.98 6.15 -0.17
C SER A 192 6.17 7.66 -0.11
N ALA A 193 6.28 8.17 1.12
CA ALA A 193 6.59 9.55 1.41
C ALA A 193 7.89 9.61 2.20
N ALA A 194 8.91 10.26 1.65
CA ALA A 194 10.11 10.63 2.40
C ALA A 194 9.95 12.08 2.85
N HIS A 195 9.90 12.31 4.16
CA HIS A 195 9.80 13.64 4.75
C HIS A 195 11.05 13.93 5.57
N GLN A 196 11.70 15.06 5.26
CA GLN A 196 12.82 15.58 6.02
C GLN A 196 12.53 17.02 6.41
N SER A 197 12.68 17.31 7.70
CA SER A 197 12.44 18.65 8.25
C SER A 197 13.61 19.06 9.11
N THR A 198 14.15 20.25 8.84
CA THR A 198 15.23 20.86 9.62
C THR A 198 14.83 22.28 9.99
N THR A 199 14.91 22.60 11.28
CA THR A 199 14.68 23.95 11.81
C THR A 199 15.96 24.43 12.47
N ASP A 200 16.48 25.56 12.01
CA ASP A 200 17.63 26.26 12.59
C ASP A 200 17.15 27.57 13.23
N CYS A 201 17.32 27.70 14.54
CA CYS A 201 16.90 28.87 15.31
C CYS A 201 18.07 29.47 16.08
N GLU A 202 18.27 30.78 15.93
CA GLU A 202 19.22 31.56 16.72
C GLU A 202 18.50 32.22 17.90
N TRP A 203 18.94 31.90 19.11
CA TRP A 203 18.35 32.37 20.36
C TRP A 203 19.24 33.43 21.03
N ASN A 204 18.61 34.48 21.55
CA ASN A 204 19.31 35.47 22.36
C ASN A 204 19.63 34.89 23.75
N ALA A 205 20.91 34.78 24.09
CA ALA A 205 21.36 34.14 25.33
C ALA A 205 21.32 35.05 26.59
N GLU A 206 20.71 36.23 26.51
CA GLU A 206 20.53 37.08 27.71
C GLU A 206 19.44 36.51 28.64
N LYS A 207 19.18 37.16 29.78
CA LYS A 207 18.30 36.67 30.87
C LYS A 207 16.93 36.14 30.41
N ASN A 208 16.43 36.58 29.24
CA ASN A 208 15.19 36.12 28.62
C ASN A 208 15.45 35.62 27.19
N PRO A 209 15.57 34.29 26.94
CA PRO A 209 15.73 33.77 25.60
C PRO A 209 14.53 34.04 24.71
N THR A 210 14.73 34.96 23.78
CA THR A 210 13.84 35.25 22.65
C THR A 210 14.45 34.69 21.38
N VAL A 211 13.58 34.28 20.45
CA VAL A 211 13.99 33.89 19.10
C VAL A 211 14.43 35.16 18.38
N SER A 212 15.65 35.20 17.86
CA SER A 212 16.10 36.30 17.00
C SER A 212 15.72 36.02 15.54
N LYS A 213 16.05 34.82 15.08
CA LYS A 213 15.73 34.31 13.75
C LYS A 213 15.52 32.80 13.81
N CYS A 214 14.44 32.31 13.22
CA CYS A 214 14.24 30.88 12.96
C CYS A 214 14.04 30.67 11.46
N THR A 215 14.69 29.65 10.91
CA THR A 215 14.51 29.19 9.54
C THR A 215 14.17 27.71 9.56
N SER A 216 13.01 27.35 9.03
CA SER A 216 12.60 25.97 8.83
C SER A 216 12.66 25.64 7.34
N THR A 217 13.33 24.54 7.01
CA THR A 217 13.40 23.99 5.66
C THR A 217 12.86 22.57 5.69
N GLU A 218 11.88 22.29 4.84
CA GLU A 218 11.32 20.95 4.72
C GLU A 218 11.31 20.48 3.28
N TYR A 219 11.46 19.17 3.15
CA TYR A 219 11.47 18.49 1.89
C TYR A 219 10.63 17.22 1.98
N VAL A 220 9.60 17.14 1.14
CA VAL A 220 8.71 15.98 1.03
C VAL A 220 8.85 15.42 -0.37
N LYS A 221 9.25 14.15 -0.48
CA LYS A 221 9.24 13.40 -1.73
C LYS A 221 8.19 12.30 -1.65
N LEU A 222 7.18 12.39 -2.50
CA LEU A 222 6.17 11.35 -2.73
C LEU A 222 6.53 10.58 -3.99
N PHE A 223 6.48 9.26 -3.97
CA PHE A 223 6.82 8.43 -5.13
C PHE A 223 6.10 7.07 -5.10
N SER A 224 5.91 6.47 -6.27
CA SER A 224 5.37 5.10 -6.39
C SER A 224 6.44 4.07 -6.10
N ASN A 225 6.15 3.04 -5.30
CA ASN A 225 7.08 1.95 -5.05
C ASN A 225 7.29 1.07 -6.30
N ALA A 226 6.29 0.93 -7.16
CA ALA A 226 6.41 0.19 -8.41
C ALA A 226 7.40 0.88 -9.37
N TRP A 227 7.37 2.21 -9.42
CA TRP A 227 8.28 3.00 -10.25
C TRP A 227 8.60 4.34 -9.58
N HIS A 228 9.85 4.55 -9.17
CA HIS A 228 10.27 5.76 -8.44
C HIS A 228 10.24 7.08 -9.24
N ARG A 229 10.15 7.03 -10.58
CA ARG A 229 10.21 8.20 -11.47
C ARG A 229 9.01 9.14 -11.38
N PRO A 230 7.74 8.66 -11.40
CA PRO A 230 6.62 9.50 -10.99
C PRO A 230 6.82 9.88 -9.52
N SER A 231 7.38 11.08 -9.32
CA SER A 231 7.61 11.65 -8.00
C SER A 231 7.05 13.05 -7.94
N LEU A 232 6.53 13.41 -6.77
CA LEU A 232 6.14 14.78 -6.43
C LEU A 232 7.05 15.24 -5.31
N CYS A 233 7.72 16.37 -5.52
CA CYS A 233 8.66 16.91 -4.55
C CYS A 233 8.12 18.27 -4.07
N VAL A 234 7.88 18.40 -2.78
CA VAL A 234 7.43 19.65 -2.14
C VAL A 234 8.56 20.17 -1.28
N ALA A 235 8.94 21.42 -1.50
CA ALA A 235 9.90 22.15 -0.69
C ALA A 235 9.20 23.27 0.06
N ASP A 236 9.34 23.31 1.38
CA ASP A 236 8.92 24.43 2.22
C ASP A 236 10.15 25.17 2.75
N LYS A 237 10.05 26.51 2.75
CA LYS A 237 10.96 27.37 3.49
C LYS A 237 10.17 28.40 4.27
N SER A 238 10.30 28.35 5.59
CA SER A 238 9.62 29.25 6.52
C SER A 238 10.63 30.02 7.36
N GLU A 239 10.49 31.34 7.44
CA GLU A 239 11.38 32.24 8.16
C GLU A 239 10.59 33.11 9.15
N LEU A 240 11.06 33.18 10.39
CA LEU A 240 10.55 34.06 11.45
C LEU A 240 11.69 34.98 11.91
N ILE A 241 11.51 36.29 11.79
CA ILE A 241 12.56 37.29 12.05
C ILE A 241 12.05 38.31 13.06
N PHE A 242 12.81 38.55 14.13
CA PHE A 242 12.47 39.53 15.16
C PHE A 242 12.65 40.98 14.67
N GLU A 243 11.64 41.83 14.87
CA GLU A 243 11.62 43.23 14.44
C GLU A 243 11.69 44.24 15.60
N GLY A 244 11.23 43.88 16.80
CA GLY A 244 11.26 44.75 17.97
C GLY A 244 10.30 44.37 19.10
N THR A 245 10.24 45.19 20.15
CA THR A 245 9.34 45.00 21.30
C THR A 245 8.39 46.17 21.54
N GLU A 246 7.21 45.87 22.08
CA GLU A 246 6.25 46.83 22.63
C GLU A 246 5.76 46.38 24.02
N LYS A 247 5.11 47.26 24.77
CA LYS A 247 4.54 46.91 26.09
C LYS A 247 3.10 46.44 25.95
N GLU A 248 2.79 45.29 26.55
CA GLU A 248 1.45 44.76 26.72
C GLU A 248 0.85 45.29 28.03
N LYS A 249 -0.42 45.69 27.99
CA LYS A 249 -1.12 46.22 29.17
C LYS A 249 -1.90 45.15 29.92
N LYS A 250 -2.21 44.02 29.26
CA LYS A 250 -3.02 42.94 29.82
C LYS A 250 -2.14 41.78 30.26
N ILE A 251 -1.93 41.66 31.56
CA ILE A 251 -1.16 40.59 32.21
C ILE A 251 -2.06 39.94 33.27
N TYR A 252 -1.94 38.63 33.44
CA TYR A 252 -2.71 37.88 34.43
C TYR A 252 -1.80 37.49 35.61
N GLU A 253 -2.27 37.69 36.84
CA GLU A 253 -1.49 37.47 38.07
C GLU A 253 -1.95 36.25 38.89
N ASN A 254 -2.98 35.52 38.43
CA ASN A 254 -3.51 34.36 39.16
C ASN A 254 -2.47 33.23 39.28
N LYS A 255 -2.52 32.46 40.38
CA LYS A 255 -1.58 31.35 40.63
C LYS A 255 -1.87 30.11 39.78
N GLU A 256 -3.15 29.80 39.58
CA GLU A 256 -3.59 28.60 38.86
C GLU A 256 -3.94 28.93 37.42
N ILE A 257 -3.51 28.07 36.48
CA ILE A 257 -3.77 28.28 35.07
C ILE A 257 -5.25 28.17 34.75
N GLU A 258 -6.02 27.30 35.41
CA GLU A 258 -7.45 27.15 35.15
C GLU A 258 -8.20 28.48 35.33
N SER A 259 -7.90 29.22 36.40
CA SER A 259 -8.51 30.52 36.68
C SER A 259 -8.19 31.57 35.60
N VAL A 260 -6.97 31.55 35.04
CA VAL A 260 -6.57 32.42 33.93
C VAL A 260 -7.33 32.06 32.65
N ILE A 261 -7.49 30.76 32.36
CA ILE A 261 -8.23 30.30 31.19
C ILE A 261 -9.72 30.64 31.31
N GLU A 262 -10.32 30.54 32.51
CA GLU A 262 -11.71 30.97 32.73
C GLU A 262 -11.90 32.46 32.49
N GLU A 263 -10.96 33.30 32.94
CA GLU A 263 -10.98 34.73 32.68
C GLU A 263 -10.82 35.05 31.18
N LEU A 264 -9.97 34.28 30.48
CA LEU A 264 -9.81 34.38 29.03
C LEU A 264 -11.09 34.01 28.29
N LYS A 265 -11.74 32.91 28.65
CA LYS A 265 -13.02 32.47 28.08
C LYS A 265 -14.16 33.46 28.31
N LYS A 266 -14.13 34.23 29.41
CA LYS A 266 -15.07 35.35 29.63
C LYS A 266 -14.78 36.53 28.70
N SER A 267 -13.51 36.80 28.40
CA SER A 267 -13.09 37.93 27.56
C SER A 267 -13.16 37.66 26.05
N GLN A 268 -13.05 36.40 25.65
CA GLN A 268 -13.12 35.94 24.26
C GLN A 268 -13.97 34.67 24.21
N SER A 269 -15.18 34.79 23.68
CA SER A 269 -16.07 33.66 23.44
C SER A 269 -15.50 32.75 22.33
N GLY A 270 -15.67 31.43 22.46
CA GLY A 270 -15.29 30.46 21.41
C GLY A 270 -13.89 29.85 21.58
N LEU A 271 -13.16 30.16 22.64
CA LEU A 271 -11.87 29.52 22.95
C LEU A 271 -12.06 28.05 23.37
N GLU A 272 -11.58 27.15 22.54
CA GLU A 272 -11.57 25.70 22.79
C GLU A 272 -10.16 25.20 23.07
N GLU A 273 -10.05 24.26 24.00
CA GLU A 273 -8.78 23.61 24.35
C GLU A 273 -8.47 22.51 23.35
N ASN A 274 -7.27 22.55 22.76
CA ASN A 274 -6.81 21.60 21.77
C ASN A 274 -5.32 21.25 21.99
N ASN A 275 -4.87 20.16 21.35
CA ASN A 275 -3.45 19.86 21.21
C ASN A 275 -2.81 20.68 20.07
N LEU A 276 -1.48 20.60 19.98
CA LEU A 276 -0.70 21.29 18.93
C LEU A 276 -0.76 20.63 17.56
N GLU A 277 -1.25 19.40 17.48
CA GLU A 277 -1.43 18.68 16.21
C GLU A 277 -2.31 19.49 15.26
N ILE A 278 -2.10 19.31 13.95
CA ILE A 278 -2.92 20.01 12.95
C ILE A 278 -4.39 19.61 13.07
N ILE A 279 -5.29 20.55 12.79
CA ILE A 279 -6.69 20.23 12.53
C ILE A 279 -6.83 19.92 11.05
N LEU A 280 -7.14 18.67 10.71
CA LEU A 280 -7.31 18.26 9.32
C LEU A 280 -8.57 18.89 8.70
N ILE A 281 -8.40 19.42 7.49
CA ILE A 281 -9.53 19.85 6.65
C ILE A 281 -10.12 18.58 6.02
N LEU A 282 -11.10 17.98 6.71
CA LEU A 282 -11.74 16.71 6.31
C LEU A 282 -12.66 16.84 5.09
N LYS A 283 -13.04 18.07 4.72
CA LYS A 283 -13.90 18.35 3.57
C LYS A 283 -13.28 19.49 2.78
N GLU A 284 -12.50 19.17 1.74
CA GLU A 284 -12.37 20.11 0.64
C GLU A 284 -13.79 20.39 0.11
N GLU A 285 -14.10 21.64 -0.19
CA GLU A 285 -15.31 21.99 -0.92
C GLU A 285 -15.38 21.10 -2.15
N GLN A 286 -16.34 20.17 -2.13
CA GLN A 286 -16.55 19.19 -3.19
C GLN A 286 -16.52 19.93 -4.53
N PRO A 287 -15.59 19.61 -5.45
CA PRO A 287 -15.53 20.28 -6.74
C PRO A 287 -16.90 20.16 -7.38
N LYS A 288 -17.59 21.29 -7.61
CA LYS A 288 -18.97 21.42 -8.13
C LYS A 288 -19.52 20.09 -8.63
N LYS A 289 -20.35 19.40 -7.82
CA LYS A 289 -20.89 18.05 -8.07
C LYS A 289 -21.06 17.80 -9.57
N ARG A 290 -20.04 17.20 -10.20
CA ARG A 290 -20.14 16.82 -11.61
C ARG A 290 -21.10 15.64 -11.63
N GLN A 291 -22.21 15.79 -12.34
CA GLN A 291 -23.22 14.74 -12.41
C GLN A 291 -22.61 13.48 -13.05
N LEU A 292 -22.83 12.33 -12.41
CA LEU A 292 -22.26 11.05 -12.82
C LEU A 292 -22.78 10.64 -14.22
N LYS A 293 -24.10 10.63 -14.39
CA LYS A 293 -24.76 10.18 -15.63
C LYS A 293 -24.31 10.94 -16.89
N PRO A 294 -24.29 12.29 -16.94
CA PRO A 294 -23.79 13.03 -18.11
C PRO A 294 -22.32 12.76 -18.42
N THR A 295 -21.50 12.53 -17.38
CA THR A 295 -20.08 12.23 -17.56
C THR A 295 -19.89 10.85 -18.18
N ILE A 296 -20.68 9.85 -17.76
CA ILE A 296 -20.70 8.52 -18.37
C ILE A 296 -21.09 8.62 -19.85
N THR A 297 -22.19 9.31 -20.19
CA THR A 297 -22.60 9.49 -21.59
C THR A 297 -21.50 10.12 -22.45
N ARG A 298 -20.72 11.06 -21.91
CA ARG A 298 -19.61 11.68 -22.63
C ARG A 298 -18.43 10.73 -22.85
N LEU A 299 -18.16 9.83 -21.90
CA LEU A 299 -17.00 8.92 -21.91
C LEU A 299 -17.34 7.51 -22.39
N GLU A 300 -18.60 7.23 -22.73
CA GLU A 300 -19.10 5.90 -23.12
C GLU A 300 -18.25 5.25 -24.21
N LYS A 301 -17.91 6.01 -25.27
CA LYS A 301 -17.07 5.50 -26.37
C LYS A 301 -15.71 5.00 -25.88
N ASP A 302 -15.11 5.70 -24.93
CA ASP A 302 -13.79 5.37 -24.38
C ASP A 302 -13.81 4.13 -23.48
N LEU A 303 -14.98 3.72 -22.97
CA LEU A 303 -15.19 2.54 -22.13
C LEU A 303 -15.65 1.29 -22.91
N THR A 304 -15.79 1.37 -24.23
CA THR A 304 -16.17 0.21 -25.05
C THR A 304 -15.06 -0.84 -25.09
N VAL A 305 -15.44 -2.10 -25.37
CA VAL A 305 -14.50 -3.23 -25.51
C VAL A 305 -13.35 -2.93 -26.48
N LYS A 306 -13.62 -2.20 -27.58
CA LYS A 306 -12.61 -1.81 -28.59
C LYS A 306 -11.49 -0.91 -28.04
N ASN A 307 -11.74 -0.21 -26.93
CA ASN A 307 -10.77 0.69 -26.31
C ASN A 307 -10.16 0.10 -25.03
N LEU A 308 -10.48 -1.16 -24.66
CA LEU A 308 -9.73 -1.87 -23.61
C LEU A 308 -8.24 -1.97 -23.97
N ALA A 309 -7.39 -2.07 -22.96
CA ALA A 309 -5.94 -2.01 -23.09
C ALA A 309 -5.39 -0.72 -23.74
N THR A 310 -6.17 0.37 -23.78
CA THR A 310 -5.71 1.69 -24.27
C THR A 310 -5.70 2.75 -23.18
N LEU A 311 -4.89 3.79 -23.36
CA LEU A 311 -4.90 4.95 -22.45
C LEU A 311 -6.24 5.70 -22.42
N LYS A 312 -7.13 5.51 -23.40
CA LYS A 312 -8.45 6.16 -23.41
C LYS A 312 -9.36 5.58 -22.34
N SER A 313 -9.48 4.25 -22.27
CA SER A 313 -10.29 3.57 -21.26
C SER A 313 -9.77 3.86 -19.85
N VAL A 314 -8.45 3.81 -19.68
CA VAL A 314 -7.75 4.15 -18.43
C VAL A 314 -8.08 5.58 -17.97
N LYS A 315 -7.97 6.57 -18.86
CA LYS A 315 -8.30 7.98 -18.53
C LYS A 315 -9.79 8.18 -18.25
N ALA A 316 -10.67 7.47 -18.95
CA ALA A 316 -12.11 7.53 -18.70
C ALA A 316 -12.44 6.98 -17.31
N PHE A 317 -11.89 5.82 -16.97
CA PHE A 317 -12.03 5.17 -15.66
C PHE A 317 -11.50 6.05 -14.53
N TYR A 318 -10.27 6.58 -14.67
CA TYR A 318 -9.65 7.50 -13.71
C TYR A 318 -10.55 8.72 -13.41
N LYS A 319 -11.18 9.31 -14.44
CA LYS A 319 -12.06 10.48 -14.29
C LYS A 319 -13.39 10.15 -13.58
N LEU A 320 -13.93 8.95 -13.78
CA LEU A 320 -15.21 8.53 -13.21
C LEU A 320 -15.08 8.03 -11.77
N LEU A 321 -13.93 7.44 -11.40
CA LEU A 321 -13.72 6.83 -10.09
C LEU A 321 -14.01 7.76 -8.89
N PRO A 322 -13.52 9.01 -8.81
CA PRO A 322 -13.89 9.89 -7.72
C PRO A 322 -15.37 10.30 -7.73
N MET A 323 -16.04 10.30 -8.89
CA MET A 323 -17.47 10.62 -8.97
C MET A 323 -18.31 9.50 -8.38
N ILE A 324 -18.01 8.23 -8.75
CA ILE A 324 -18.75 7.08 -8.23
C ILE A 324 -18.55 6.90 -6.72
N ARG A 325 -17.36 7.22 -6.20
CA ARG A 325 -17.06 7.24 -4.75
C ARG A 325 -17.97 8.17 -3.95
N SER A 326 -18.40 9.27 -4.57
CA SER A 326 -19.28 10.27 -3.96
C SER A 326 -20.77 10.03 -4.22
N ALA A 327 -21.13 9.06 -5.06
CA ALA A 327 -22.51 8.78 -5.45
C ALA A 327 -23.24 7.94 -4.39
N SER A 328 -24.56 8.07 -4.32
CA SER A 328 -25.38 7.23 -3.45
C SER A 328 -25.61 5.85 -4.06
N THR A 329 -26.02 4.89 -3.22
CA THR A 329 -26.36 3.52 -3.64
C THR A 329 -27.42 3.53 -4.75
N GLU A 330 -28.45 4.38 -4.62
CA GLU A 330 -29.55 4.48 -5.57
C GLU A 330 -29.10 5.06 -6.91
N GLU A 331 -28.21 6.05 -6.90
CA GLU A 331 -27.66 6.63 -8.13
C GLU A 331 -26.82 5.60 -8.91
N ILE A 332 -26.02 4.80 -8.19
CA ILE A 332 -25.20 3.74 -8.79
C ILE A 332 -26.09 2.63 -9.35
N LEU A 333 -27.12 2.20 -8.62
CA LEU A 333 -28.10 1.21 -9.12
C LEU A 333 -28.82 1.69 -10.38
N GLN A 334 -29.22 2.95 -10.42
CA GLN A 334 -29.82 3.54 -11.64
C GLN A 334 -28.84 3.55 -12.82
N VAL A 335 -27.53 3.64 -12.56
CA VAL A 335 -26.51 3.55 -13.61
C VAL A 335 -26.38 2.11 -14.11
N LEU A 336 -26.32 1.13 -13.21
CA LEU A 336 -26.17 -0.29 -13.57
C LEU A 336 -27.40 -0.86 -14.29
N LYS A 337 -28.61 -0.38 -13.95
CA LYS A 337 -29.89 -0.81 -14.56
C LYS A 337 -30.28 -0.04 -15.83
N ASN A 338 -29.44 0.87 -16.33
CA ASN A 338 -29.75 1.68 -17.49
C ASN A 338 -29.37 0.98 -18.80
N ASP A 339 -30.36 0.60 -19.60
CA ASP A 339 -30.21 -0.11 -20.88
C ASP A 339 -29.31 0.62 -21.89
N LYS A 340 -29.20 1.95 -21.80
CA LYS A 340 -28.32 2.72 -22.69
C LYS A 340 -26.84 2.33 -22.54
N TRP A 341 -26.46 1.78 -21.40
CA TRP A 341 -25.08 1.46 -21.07
C TRP A 341 -24.81 -0.04 -21.05
N GLU A 342 -25.68 -0.85 -21.66
CA GLU A 342 -25.50 -2.31 -21.71
C GLU A 342 -24.13 -2.71 -22.25
N ASN A 343 -23.68 -2.05 -23.33
CA ASN A 343 -22.41 -2.34 -24.00
C ASN A 343 -21.17 -2.01 -23.17
N ILE A 344 -21.31 -1.15 -22.15
CA ILE A 344 -20.22 -0.75 -21.24
C ILE A 344 -20.47 -1.21 -19.80
N LYS A 345 -21.57 -1.95 -19.57
CA LYS A 345 -21.94 -2.47 -18.24
C LYS A 345 -20.81 -3.26 -17.58
N PRO A 346 -20.03 -4.11 -18.28
CA PRO A 346 -18.90 -4.78 -17.67
C PRO A 346 -17.84 -3.80 -17.11
N GLN A 347 -17.53 -2.73 -17.83
CA GLN A 347 -16.57 -1.70 -17.41
C GLN A 347 -17.13 -0.79 -16.31
N LEU A 348 -18.46 -0.60 -16.26
CA LEU A 348 -19.12 0.08 -15.13
C LEU A 348 -19.05 -0.77 -13.86
N LEU A 349 -19.20 -2.09 -13.95
CA LEU A 349 -19.02 -3.00 -12.82
C LEU A 349 -17.57 -3.02 -12.33
N ASP A 350 -16.59 -3.00 -13.25
CA ASP A 350 -15.18 -2.82 -12.90
C ASP A 350 -14.98 -1.53 -12.08
N LEU A 351 -15.60 -0.43 -12.50
CA LEU A 351 -15.54 0.86 -11.79
C LEU A 351 -16.19 0.81 -10.40
N VAL A 352 -17.34 0.13 -10.29
CA VAL A 352 -18.03 -0.09 -9.00
C VAL A 352 -17.17 -0.93 -8.06
N SER A 353 -16.47 -1.96 -8.57
CA SER A 353 -15.56 -2.76 -7.75
C SER A 353 -14.38 -1.93 -7.22
N ALA A 354 -13.78 -1.07 -8.06
CA ALA A 354 -12.65 -0.19 -7.70
C ALA A 354 -13.03 0.99 -6.78
N CYS A 355 -14.33 1.24 -6.61
CA CYS A 355 -14.86 2.37 -5.84
C CYS A 355 -14.42 2.34 -4.38
N ALA A 356 -14.28 1.15 -3.77
CA ALA A 356 -13.87 0.98 -2.37
C ALA A 356 -14.78 1.71 -1.35
N THR A 357 -16.09 1.84 -1.62
CA THR A 357 -17.08 2.35 -0.67
C THR A 357 -18.21 1.35 -0.40
N LYS A 358 -18.84 1.45 0.77
CA LYS A 358 -20.00 0.61 1.14
C LYS A 358 -21.18 0.79 0.17
N SER A 359 -21.41 2.03 -0.30
CA SER A 359 -22.48 2.32 -1.25
C SER A 359 -22.31 1.58 -2.58
N CYS A 360 -21.06 1.52 -3.08
CA CYS A 360 -20.73 0.79 -4.31
C CYS A 360 -20.91 -0.73 -4.14
N LEU A 361 -20.42 -1.29 -3.03
CA LEU A 361 -20.55 -2.73 -2.76
C LEU A 361 -22.03 -3.15 -2.63
N LYS A 362 -22.80 -2.40 -1.83
CA LYS A 362 -24.24 -2.65 -1.65
C LYS A 362 -25.01 -2.55 -2.97
N ALA A 363 -24.73 -1.53 -3.78
CA ALA A 363 -25.35 -1.36 -5.09
C ALA A 363 -25.03 -2.52 -6.04
N ALA A 364 -23.80 -3.05 -6.02
CA ALA A 364 -23.44 -4.20 -6.85
C ALA A 364 -24.18 -5.47 -6.42
N PHE A 365 -24.22 -5.79 -5.11
CA PHE A 365 -24.95 -6.96 -4.63
C PHE A 365 -26.47 -6.85 -4.81
N GLU A 366 -27.06 -5.67 -4.64
CA GLU A 366 -28.47 -5.41 -4.96
C GLU A 366 -28.76 -5.52 -6.47
N PHE A 367 -27.78 -5.26 -7.34
CA PHE A 367 -27.92 -5.44 -8.78
C PHE A 367 -27.96 -6.93 -9.18
N PHE A 368 -27.23 -7.79 -8.48
CA PHE A 368 -27.19 -9.24 -8.70
C PHE A 368 -28.15 -10.02 -7.77
N GLU A 369 -28.99 -9.33 -7.00
CA GLU A 369 -29.89 -9.99 -6.06
C GLU A 369 -30.92 -10.86 -6.81
N GLY A 370 -31.02 -12.13 -6.43
CA GLY A 370 -31.94 -13.09 -7.05
C GLY A 370 -31.36 -13.93 -8.18
N GLU A 371 -30.12 -13.65 -8.61
CA GLU A 371 -29.38 -14.50 -9.55
C GLU A 371 -29.05 -15.85 -8.90
N LYS A 372 -29.54 -16.95 -9.49
CA LYS A 372 -29.29 -18.33 -9.01
C LYS A 372 -28.42 -19.15 -9.95
N GLU A 373 -28.32 -18.73 -11.21
CA GLU A 373 -27.53 -19.39 -12.24
C GLU A 373 -26.19 -18.67 -12.40
N TYR A 374 -25.25 -19.31 -13.10
CA TYR A 374 -23.96 -18.71 -13.40
C TYR A 374 -24.13 -17.41 -14.18
N ASN A 375 -23.56 -16.32 -13.64
CA ASN A 375 -23.61 -15.00 -14.23
C ASN A 375 -22.19 -14.46 -14.48
N LYS A 376 -21.81 -14.33 -15.76
CA LYS A 376 -20.47 -13.86 -16.18
C LYS A 376 -20.14 -12.45 -15.66
N LEU A 377 -21.13 -11.57 -15.52
CA LEU A 377 -20.91 -10.21 -15.02
C LEU A 377 -20.65 -10.21 -13.51
N LEU A 378 -21.32 -11.08 -12.76
CA LEU A 378 -21.07 -11.27 -11.33
C LEU A 378 -19.67 -11.83 -11.10
N GLU A 379 -19.26 -12.83 -11.89
CA GLU A 379 -17.89 -13.36 -11.80
C GLU A 379 -16.84 -12.28 -12.07
N ARG A 380 -17.02 -11.48 -13.14
CA ARG A 380 -16.12 -10.37 -13.46
C ARG A 380 -16.04 -9.32 -12.34
N PHE A 381 -17.19 -9.01 -11.73
CA PHE A 381 -17.24 -8.10 -10.58
C PHE A 381 -16.42 -8.64 -9.41
N LEU A 382 -16.58 -9.92 -9.05
CA LEU A 382 -15.82 -10.57 -7.98
C LEU A 382 -14.32 -10.60 -8.27
N ILE A 383 -13.94 -10.95 -9.51
CA ILE A 383 -12.54 -10.92 -9.96
C ILE A 383 -11.94 -9.52 -9.79
N SER A 384 -12.66 -8.48 -10.23
CA SER A 384 -12.17 -7.10 -10.13
C SER A 384 -12.10 -6.64 -8.67
N LEU A 385 -13.02 -7.11 -7.83
CA LEU A 385 -13.02 -6.86 -6.40
C LEU A 385 -11.82 -7.51 -5.70
N SER A 386 -11.33 -8.67 -6.15
CA SER A 386 -10.18 -9.36 -5.54
C SER A 386 -8.88 -8.53 -5.55
N ILE A 387 -8.78 -7.55 -6.46
CA ILE A 387 -7.60 -6.71 -6.68
C ILE A 387 -7.73 -5.35 -5.97
N LEU A 388 -8.76 -5.15 -5.13
CA LEU A 388 -9.03 -3.90 -4.45
C LEU A 388 -7.82 -3.44 -3.59
N PRO A 389 -7.24 -2.24 -3.81
CA PRO A 389 -6.05 -1.81 -3.07
C PRO A 389 -6.29 -1.50 -1.59
N ARG A 390 -7.53 -1.11 -1.23
CA ARG A 390 -7.90 -0.66 0.12
C ARG A 390 -9.18 -1.35 0.62
N PRO A 391 -9.15 -2.67 0.86
CA PRO A 391 -10.31 -3.36 1.43
C PRO A 391 -10.55 -2.92 2.87
N THR A 392 -11.81 -2.93 3.29
CA THR A 392 -12.24 -2.66 4.66
C THR A 392 -12.97 -3.87 5.24
N ALA A 393 -13.11 -3.91 6.56
CA ALA A 393 -13.87 -4.94 7.27
C ALA A 393 -15.28 -5.18 6.71
N ALA A 394 -15.94 -4.13 6.19
CA ALA A 394 -17.27 -4.24 5.61
C ALA A 394 -17.29 -5.13 4.35
N PHE A 395 -16.25 -5.05 3.50
CA PHE A 395 -16.13 -5.89 2.30
C PHE A 395 -16.02 -7.37 2.65
N ILE A 396 -15.19 -7.68 3.66
CA ILE A 396 -14.98 -9.06 4.13
C ILE A 396 -16.29 -9.62 4.68
N LYS A 397 -17.01 -8.85 5.51
CA LYS A 397 -18.30 -9.26 6.07
C LYS A 397 -19.36 -9.46 4.99
N GLU A 398 -19.55 -8.51 4.09
CA GLU A 398 -20.56 -8.62 3.02
C GLU A 398 -20.28 -9.79 2.06
N LEU A 399 -19.01 -10.05 1.73
CA LEU A 399 -18.65 -11.18 0.87
C LEU A 399 -18.84 -12.53 1.57
N ARG A 400 -18.59 -12.60 2.88
CA ARG A 400 -18.90 -13.78 3.70
C ARG A 400 -20.40 -14.02 3.76
N ASP A 401 -21.19 -12.99 4.00
CA ASP A 401 -22.66 -13.08 4.02
C ASP A 401 -23.22 -13.51 2.66
N PHE A 402 -22.58 -13.09 1.55
CA PHE A 402 -22.89 -13.59 0.20
C PHE A 402 -22.59 -15.08 0.04
N LEU A 403 -21.43 -15.55 0.52
CA LEU A 403 -21.03 -16.96 0.47
C LEU A 403 -21.90 -17.86 1.34
N GLU A 404 -22.44 -17.35 2.45
CA GLU A 404 -23.38 -18.10 3.31
C GLU A 404 -24.72 -18.39 2.64
N LYS A 405 -25.08 -17.65 1.58
CA LYS A 405 -26.28 -17.89 0.76
C LYS A 405 -26.12 -19.05 -0.24
N ASP A 406 -24.96 -19.70 -0.25
CA ASP A 406 -24.61 -20.84 -1.11
C ASP A 406 -24.89 -20.55 -2.60
N PRO A 407 -24.15 -19.59 -3.20
CA PRO A 407 -24.29 -19.27 -4.62
C PRO A 407 -23.86 -20.46 -5.51
N GLU A 408 -24.14 -20.36 -6.81
CA GLU A 408 -23.72 -21.34 -7.81
C GLU A 408 -22.21 -21.67 -7.69
N GLU A 409 -21.83 -22.93 -7.96
CA GLU A 409 -20.51 -23.51 -7.66
C GLU A 409 -19.31 -22.69 -8.20
N TYR A 410 -19.37 -22.20 -9.44
CA TYR A 410 -18.29 -21.39 -10.01
C TYR A 410 -18.23 -19.98 -9.41
N ILE A 411 -19.39 -19.38 -9.13
CA ILE A 411 -19.48 -18.10 -8.44
C ILE A 411 -18.98 -18.23 -7.00
N GLN A 412 -19.33 -19.31 -6.31
CA GLN A 412 -18.85 -19.63 -4.96
C GLN A 412 -17.32 -19.77 -4.94
N ALA A 413 -16.74 -20.51 -5.88
CA ALA A 413 -15.29 -20.65 -5.99
C ALA A 413 -14.60 -19.29 -6.20
N THR A 414 -15.15 -18.44 -7.09
CA THR A 414 -14.61 -17.11 -7.38
C THR A 414 -14.74 -16.17 -6.18
N ALA A 415 -15.88 -16.19 -5.49
CA ALA A 415 -16.12 -15.40 -4.29
C ALA A 415 -15.22 -15.85 -3.13
N LEU A 416 -14.95 -17.15 -2.98
CA LEU A 416 -13.98 -17.67 -2.01
C LEU A 416 -12.57 -17.16 -2.31
N MET A 417 -12.10 -17.24 -3.58
CA MET A 417 -10.79 -16.69 -3.99
C MET A 417 -10.67 -15.19 -3.75
N THR A 418 -11.75 -14.47 -4.01
CA THR A 418 -11.86 -13.03 -3.74
C THR A 418 -11.73 -12.77 -2.24
N LEU A 419 -12.42 -13.55 -1.40
CA LEU A 419 -12.38 -13.41 0.06
C LEU A 419 -10.96 -13.63 0.60
N GLY A 420 -10.25 -14.68 0.16
CA GLY A 420 -8.88 -14.94 0.58
C GLY A 420 -7.91 -13.80 0.23
N THR A 421 -8.01 -13.29 -1.00
CA THR A 421 -7.13 -12.20 -1.48
C THR A 421 -7.42 -10.87 -0.78
N LEU A 422 -8.69 -10.53 -0.58
CA LEU A 422 -9.09 -9.34 0.16
C LEU A 422 -8.66 -9.42 1.62
N LEU A 423 -8.82 -10.60 2.25
CA LEU A 423 -8.43 -10.81 3.64
C LEU A 423 -6.92 -10.65 3.82
N LYS A 424 -6.11 -11.20 2.91
CA LYS A 424 -4.66 -11.01 2.89
C LYS A 424 -4.29 -9.53 2.82
N THR A 425 -4.83 -8.82 1.83
CA THR A 425 -4.57 -7.37 1.64
C THR A 425 -5.05 -6.55 2.85
N TYR A 426 -6.17 -6.93 3.46
CA TYR A 426 -6.69 -6.28 4.67
C TYR A 426 -5.80 -6.52 5.89
N ALA A 427 -5.31 -7.75 6.07
CA ALA A 427 -4.46 -8.16 7.20
C ALA A 427 -3.06 -7.53 7.13
N GLU A 428 -2.53 -7.28 5.94
CA GLU A 428 -1.25 -6.58 5.73
C GLU A 428 -1.29 -5.11 6.20
N ASN A 429 -2.48 -4.50 6.33
CA ASN A 429 -2.63 -3.15 6.84
C ASN A 429 -2.83 -3.12 8.36
N SER A 430 -1.72 -3.17 9.10
CA SER A 430 -1.71 -3.12 10.57
C SER A 430 -2.36 -1.86 11.17
N ALA A 431 -2.58 -0.81 10.36
CA ALA A 431 -3.16 0.44 10.81
C ALA A 431 -4.69 0.40 10.96
N ILE A 432 -5.37 -0.51 10.26
CA ILE A 432 -6.85 -0.61 10.20
C ILE A 432 -7.40 -2.01 10.45
N VAL A 433 -6.53 -3.02 10.56
CA VAL A 433 -6.95 -4.41 10.72
C VAL A 433 -7.70 -4.62 12.03
N ASP A 434 -8.88 -5.23 11.92
CA ASP A 434 -9.71 -5.68 13.04
C ASP A 434 -9.48 -7.18 13.24
N PRO A 435 -8.83 -7.60 14.34
CA PRO A 435 -8.54 -9.00 14.61
C PRO A 435 -9.78 -9.90 14.65
N GLU A 436 -10.93 -9.37 15.08
CA GLU A 436 -12.18 -10.15 15.18
C GLU A 436 -12.66 -10.58 13.80
N VAL A 437 -12.65 -9.67 12.83
CA VAL A 437 -13.08 -9.96 11.44
C VAL A 437 -12.21 -11.01 10.80
N VAL A 438 -10.91 -10.96 11.05
CA VAL A 438 -9.97 -11.92 10.50
C VAL A 438 -10.17 -13.30 11.14
N GLU A 439 -10.34 -13.35 12.45
CA GLU A 439 -10.57 -14.60 13.18
C GLU A 439 -11.90 -15.25 12.81
N ASP A 440 -12.98 -14.47 12.68
CA ASP A 440 -14.26 -14.97 12.20
C ASP A 440 -14.16 -15.57 10.80
N THR A 441 -13.39 -14.91 9.91
CA THR A 441 -13.21 -15.39 8.54
C THR A 441 -12.38 -16.67 8.51
N ARG A 442 -11.38 -16.80 9.38
CA ARG A 442 -10.64 -18.05 9.59
C ARG A 442 -11.58 -19.18 10.03
N ILE A 443 -12.43 -18.92 11.02
CA ILE A 443 -13.43 -19.90 11.51
C ILE A 443 -14.41 -20.29 10.40
N PHE A 444 -14.86 -19.33 9.59
CA PHE A 444 -15.72 -19.58 8.44
C PHE A 444 -15.05 -20.53 7.42
N LEU A 445 -13.80 -20.23 7.04
CA LEU A 445 -13.04 -21.07 6.09
C LEU A 445 -12.81 -22.48 6.64
N GLU A 446 -12.49 -22.62 7.92
CA GLU A 446 -12.32 -23.94 8.56
C GLU A 446 -13.61 -24.75 8.62
N LYS A 447 -14.74 -24.10 8.91
CA LYS A 447 -16.05 -24.75 8.88
C LYS A 447 -16.40 -25.20 7.46
N GLY A 448 -16.13 -24.36 6.45
CA GLY A 448 -16.35 -24.70 5.04
C GLY A 448 -15.50 -25.88 4.59
N LEU A 449 -14.20 -25.89 4.93
CA LEU A 449 -13.30 -27.01 4.64
C LEU A 449 -13.78 -28.33 5.26
N LYS A 450 -14.30 -28.31 6.49
CA LYS A 450 -14.87 -29.50 7.15
C LYS A 450 -16.17 -29.99 6.53
N LYS A 451 -16.90 -29.14 5.82
CA LYS A 451 -18.15 -29.49 5.13
C LYS A 451 -17.91 -30.13 3.76
N CYS A 452 -16.75 -29.90 3.14
CA CYS A 452 -16.42 -30.53 1.85
C CYS A 452 -16.47 -32.06 1.96
N SER A 453 -17.07 -32.72 0.97
CA SER A 453 -16.97 -34.18 0.86
C SER A 453 -15.52 -34.56 0.56
N LYS A 454 -15.10 -35.74 1.05
CA LYS A 454 -13.73 -36.25 0.84
C LYS A 454 -13.39 -36.46 -0.65
N ASP A 455 -14.40 -36.63 -1.48
CA ASP A 455 -14.25 -36.89 -2.92
C ASP A 455 -14.35 -35.60 -3.75
N SER A 456 -14.70 -34.46 -3.15
CA SER A 456 -14.72 -33.17 -3.84
C SER A 456 -13.38 -32.46 -3.72
N GLU A 457 -12.46 -32.82 -4.60
CA GLU A 457 -11.16 -32.16 -4.74
C GLU A 457 -11.33 -30.66 -5.02
N PHE A 458 -12.31 -30.28 -5.84
CA PHE A 458 -12.62 -28.89 -6.17
C PHE A 458 -12.99 -28.07 -4.92
N CYS A 459 -13.88 -28.58 -4.07
CA CYS A 459 -14.25 -27.91 -2.82
C CYS A 459 -13.04 -27.75 -1.89
N THR A 460 -12.29 -28.84 -1.70
CA THR A 460 -11.20 -28.88 -0.73
C THR A 460 -10.04 -27.97 -1.16
N LEU A 461 -9.66 -27.97 -2.44
CA LEU A 461 -8.61 -27.09 -2.98
C LEU A 461 -8.97 -25.62 -2.87
N ASN A 462 -10.22 -25.25 -3.18
CA ASN A 462 -10.67 -23.86 -3.09
C ASN A 462 -10.60 -23.35 -1.64
N TYR A 463 -11.06 -24.12 -0.66
CA TYR A 463 -10.98 -23.71 0.75
C TYR A 463 -9.53 -23.70 1.28
N LEU A 464 -8.72 -24.70 0.95
CA LEU A 464 -7.32 -24.76 1.40
C LEU A 464 -6.48 -23.61 0.86
N ARG A 465 -6.61 -23.28 -0.42
CA ARG A 465 -5.87 -22.17 -1.02
C ARG A 465 -6.20 -20.84 -0.34
N ASN A 466 -7.48 -20.61 -0.05
CA ASN A 466 -7.92 -19.39 0.63
C ASN A 466 -7.50 -19.35 2.09
N ALA A 467 -7.55 -20.48 2.79
CA ALA A 467 -7.03 -20.58 4.14
C ALA A 467 -5.51 -20.30 4.17
N LEU A 468 -4.77 -20.74 3.16
CA LEU A 468 -3.35 -20.44 3.04
C LEU A 468 -3.10 -18.95 2.79
N GLU A 469 -3.79 -18.31 1.85
CA GLU A 469 -3.67 -16.85 1.62
C GLU A 469 -4.02 -16.05 2.88
N ALA A 470 -5.06 -16.47 3.61
CA ALA A 470 -5.44 -15.90 4.90
C ALA A 470 -4.32 -16.04 5.95
N ILE A 471 -3.69 -17.21 6.05
CA ILE A 471 -2.59 -17.48 6.99
C ILE A 471 -1.34 -16.69 6.62
N LEU A 472 -1.02 -16.60 5.32
CA LEU A 472 0.13 -15.84 4.82
C LEU A 472 -0.04 -14.34 5.13
N GLY A 473 -1.23 -13.77 4.87
CA GLY A 473 -1.54 -12.37 5.21
C GLY A 473 -1.60 -12.09 6.70
N LEU A 474 -2.01 -13.07 7.51
CA LEU A 474 -2.13 -12.92 8.97
C LEU A 474 -0.80 -12.94 9.71
N LYS A 475 0.14 -13.77 9.25
CA LYS A 475 1.33 -14.08 10.05
C LYS A 475 2.63 -13.50 9.49
N ASN A 476 2.63 -12.95 8.27
CA ASN A 476 3.86 -12.59 7.55
C ASN A 476 4.93 -13.68 7.78
N ILE A 477 4.53 -14.96 7.74
CA ILE A 477 5.45 -16.08 7.97
C ILE A 477 6.15 -16.29 6.65
N PRO A 478 7.40 -15.86 6.48
CA PRO A 478 8.19 -16.37 5.40
C PRO A 478 8.26 -17.90 5.54
N ILE A 479 8.18 -18.60 4.42
CA ILE A 479 8.03 -20.05 4.33
C ILE A 479 9.07 -20.82 5.18
N HIS A 480 10.23 -20.21 5.44
CA HIS A 480 11.29 -20.77 6.30
C HIS A 480 10.92 -20.86 7.80
N LEU A 481 9.85 -20.19 8.27
CA LEU A 481 9.34 -20.25 9.64
C LEU A 481 8.17 -21.23 9.82
N LEU A 482 7.85 -22.04 8.79
CA LEU A 482 6.88 -23.11 8.94
C LEU A 482 7.33 -24.12 10.03
N PRO A 483 6.40 -24.65 10.86
CA PRO A 483 6.73 -25.59 11.93
C PRO A 483 7.54 -26.80 11.42
N ARG A 484 8.53 -27.26 12.21
CA ARG A 484 9.35 -28.44 11.88
C ARG A 484 8.53 -29.72 11.69
N GLU A 485 7.34 -29.81 12.27
CA GLU A 485 6.40 -30.93 12.05
C GLU A 485 6.03 -31.09 10.56
N ASN A 486 6.04 -30.00 9.79
CA ASN A 486 5.78 -30.03 8.36
C ASN A 486 6.93 -30.69 7.56
N GLN A 487 8.17 -30.66 8.05
CA GLN A 487 9.33 -31.27 7.36
C GLN A 487 9.18 -32.77 7.24
N ALA A 488 8.77 -33.44 8.31
CA ALA A 488 8.58 -34.90 8.30
C ALA A 488 7.50 -35.32 7.29
N GLN A 489 6.42 -34.54 7.17
CA GLN A 489 5.35 -34.82 6.23
C GLN A 489 5.77 -34.53 4.78
N LEU A 490 6.46 -33.43 4.53
CA LEU A 490 7.02 -33.11 3.20
C LEU A 490 8.04 -34.16 2.75
N LEU A 491 8.86 -34.68 3.68
CA LEU A 491 9.79 -35.77 3.40
C LEU A 491 9.09 -37.08 3.04
N LYS A 492 7.96 -37.40 3.69
CA LYS A 492 7.16 -38.58 3.32
C LYS A 492 6.58 -38.43 1.91
N ILE A 493 6.10 -37.25 1.56
CA ILE A 493 5.57 -36.94 0.21
C ILE A 493 6.69 -37.06 -0.83
N PHE A 494 7.85 -36.43 -0.59
CA PHE A 494 8.98 -36.45 -1.51
C PHE A 494 9.51 -37.87 -1.78
N ASN A 495 9.64 -38.67 -0.72
CA ASN A 495 10.14 -40.05 -0.77
C ASN A 495 9.05 -41.09 -1.08
N GLU A 496 7.81 -40.68 -1.33
CA GLU A 496 6.67 -41.58 -1.60
C GLU A 496 6.43 -42.63 -0.51
N ILE A 497 6.65 -42.26 0.76
CA ILE A 497 6.49 -43.17 1.89
C ILE A 497 4.99 -43.32 2.19
N GLY A 498 4.42 -44.45 1.79
CA GLY A 498 3.05 -44.89 2.12
C GLY A 498 2.07 -44.81 0.96
N ALA A 499 2.21 -43.83 0.07
CA ALA A 499 1.40 -43.69 -1.14
C ALA A 499 2.23 -43.10 -2.28
N THR A 500 1.99 -43.56 -3.50
CA THR A 500 2.54 -42.97 -4.72
C THR A 500 2.09 -41.51 -4.82
N GLN A 501 3.00 -40.63 -5.24
CA GLN A 501 2.74 -39.20 -5.34
C GLN A 501 2.99 -38.74 -6.77
N ASP A 502 2.21 -37.77 -7.22
CA ASP A 502 2.47 -37.12 -8.50
C ASP A 502 3.83 -36.40 -8.50
N ARG A 503 4.50 -36.40 -9.66
CA ARG A 503 5.82 -35.76 -9.86
C ARG A 503 5.81 -34.28 -9.45
N SER A 504 4.74 -33.56 -9.80
CA SER A 504 4.62 -32.13 -9.50
C SER A 504 4.53 -31.91 -7.98
N THR A 505 3.77 -32.76 -7.29
CA THR A 505 3.64 -32.74 -5.82
C THR A 505 4.98 -33.00 -5.14
N ARG A 506 5.75 -33.97 -5.62
CA ARG A 506 7.11 -34.27 -5.11
C ARG A 506 8.08 -33.12 -5.33
N ALA A 507 8.04 -32.48 -6.51
CA ALA A 507 8.90 -31.34 -6.84
C ALA A 507 8.58 -30.12 -5.95
N VAL A 508 7.30 -29.83 -5.71
CA VAL A 508 6.88 -28.77 -4.78
C VAL A 508 7.30 -29.09 -3.34
N ALA A 509 7.15 -30.35 -2.90
CA ALA A 509 7.61 -30.75 -1.57
C ALA A 509 9.13 -30.58 -1.40
N ALA A 510 9.93 -30.93 -2.42
CA ALA A 510 11.36 -30.70 -2.43
C ALA A 510 11.71 -29.20 -2.36
N GLU A 511 11.03 -28.37 -3.14
CA GLU A 511 11.23 -26.91 -3.12
C GLU A 511 10.93 -26.31 -1.74
N LEU A 512 9.82 -26.70 -1.11
CA LEU A 512 9.46 -26.25 0.23
C LEU A 512 10.47 -26.71 1.28
N LEU A 513 10.99 -27.94 1.17
CA LEU A 513 12.05 -28.45 2.05
C LEU A 513 13.34 -27.64 1.90
N LEU A 514 13.77 -27.35 0.65
CA LEU A 514 14.98 -26.59 0.37
C LEU A 514 14.90 -25.15 0.92
N LYS A 515 13.73 -24.49 0.78
CA LYS A 515 13.47 -23.16 1.32
C LYS A 515 13.49 -23.09 2.86
N GLN A 516 13.40 -24.23 3.55
CA GLN A 516 13.47 -24.31 5.01
C GLN A 516 14.90 -24.54 5.55
N HIS A 517 15.93 -24.49 4.70
CA HIS A 517 17.32 -24.78 5.05
C HIS A 517 17.47 -26.11 5.82
N PRO A 518 17.18 -27.24 5.16
CA PRO A 518 17.07 -28.52 5.82
C PRO A 518 18.44 -29.06 6.27
N SER A 519 18.44 -30.10 7.11
CA SER A 519 19.68 -30.74 7.56
C SER A 519 20.47 -31.34 6.40
N THR A 520 21.76 -31.55 6.63
CA THR A 520 22.68 -32.16 5.66
C THR A 520 22.17 -33.50 5.12
N ASP A 521 21.58 -34.34 5.98
CA ASP A 521 21.08 -35.67 5.57
C ASP A 521 19.89 -35.55 4.60
N VAL A 522 19.00 -34.59 4.84
CA VAL A 522 17.87 -34.31 3.94
C VAL A 522 18.37 -33.76 2.61
N LEU A 523 19.35 -32.85 2.62
CA LEU A 523 19.97 -32.35 1.38
C LEU A 523 20.61 -33.49 0.59
N LYS A 524 21.36 -34.39 1.25
CA LYS A 524 21.93 -35.57 0.61
C LYS A 524 20.85 -36.45 -0.02
N ASN A 525 19.74 -36.68 0.68
CA ASN A 525 18.64 -37.48 0.17
C ASN A 525 18.02 -36.86 -1.10
N ILE A 526 17.78 -35.54 -1.10
CA ILE A 526 17.26 -34.82 -2.27
C ILE A 526 18.25 -34.89 -3.45
N LEU A 527 19.55 -34.71 -3.20
CA LEU A 527 20.58 -34.79 -4.23
C LEU A 527 20.74 -36.22 -4.79
N LYS A 528 20.63 -37.25 -3.95
CA LYS A 528 20.63 -38.66 -4.39
C LYS A 528 19.45 -38.98 -5.32
N ALA A 529 18.32 -38.29 -5.15
CA ALA A 529 17.18 -38.47 -6.07
C ALA A 529 17.51 -38.06 -7.52
N LEU A 530 18.47 -37.15 -7.73
CA LEU A 530 18.93 -36.74 -9.08
C LEU A 530 19.67 -37.86 -9.82
N LEU A 531 20.20 -38.86 -9.10
CA LEU A 531 20.88 -40.00 -9.70
C LEU A 531 19.89 -41.06 -10.21
N ASN A 532 18.62 -40.96 -9.83
CA ASN A 532 17.60 -41.89 -10.29
C ASN A 532 17.14 -41.54 -11.71
N GLN A 533 17.68 -42.26 -12.69
CA GLN A 533 17.34 -42.08 -14.12
C GLN A 533 16.10 -42.85 -14.58
N ASN A 534 15.39 -43.56 -13.67
CA ASN A 534 14.11 -44.19 -14.03
C ASN A 534 13.02 -43.18 -14.42
N ASP A 535 13.20 -41.92 -14.01
CA ASP A 535 12.33 -40.80 -14.33
C ASP A 535 13.15 -39.55 -14.69
N GLU A 536 13.72 -39.55 -15.90
CA GLU A 536 14.61 -38.50 -16.40
C GLU A 536 13.97 -37.09 -16.34
N GLU A 537 12.67 -36.97 -16.60
CA GLU A 537 11.95 -35.68 -16.54
C GLU A 537 11.87 -35.13 -15.12
N PHE A 538 11.55 -35.98 -14.13
CA PHE A 538 11.52 -35.55 -12.72
C PHE A 538 12.91 -35.12 -12.25
N SER A 539 13.95 -35.88 -12.56
CA SER A 539 15.34 -35.56 -12.19
C SER A 539 15.83 -34.26 -12.85
N THR A 540 15.48 -34.03 -14.12
CA THR A 540 15.79 -32.77 -14.84
C THR A 540 15.08 -31.58 -14.22
N PHE A 541 13.79 -31.73 -13.91
CA PHE A 541 12.99 -30.67 -13.30
C PHE A 541 13.48 -30.31 -11.89
N LEU A 542 13.79 -31.32 -11.08
CA LEU A 542 14.35 -31.15 -9.74
C LEU A 542 15.73 -30.48 -9.80
N ALA A 543 16.61 -30.90 -10.72
CA ALA A 543 17.91 -30.26 -10.92
C ALA A 543 17.75 -28.77 -11.29
N SER A 544 16.83 -28.45 -12.20
CA SER A 544 16.55 -27.07 -12.62
C SER A 544 16.02 -26.22 -11.46
N LYS A 545 15.12 -26.76 -10.62
CA LYS A 545 14.65 -26.09 -9.40
C LYS A 545 15.79 -25.83 -8.40
N ILE A 546 16.65 -26.82 -8.16
CA ILE A 546 17.80 -26.67 -7.26
C ILE A 546 18.74 -25.57 -7.77
N MET A 547 19.05 -25.57 -9.07
CA MET A 547 19.92 -24.55 -9.68
C MET A 547 19.35 -23.14 -9.56
N ASN A 548 18.03 -22.98 -9.72
CA ASN A 548 17.37 -21.69 -9.51
C ASN A 548 17.43 -21.24 -8.04
N LEU A 549 17.10 -22.12 -7.09
CA LEU A 549 17.18 -21.79 -5.66
C LEU A 549 18.60 -21.44 -5.21
N ILE A 550 19.62 -22.13 -5.72
CA ILE A 550 21.04 -21.85 -5.45
C ILE A 550 21.46 -20.48 -6.01
N SER A 551 20.81 -20.00 -7.07
CA SER A 551 21.10 -18.69 -7.64
C SER A 551 20.56 -17.54 -6.78
N GLU A 552 19.48 -17.78 -6.03
CA GLU A 552 18.82 -16.82 -5.14
C GLU A 552 19.37 -16.87 -3.70
N ASP A 553 19.70 -18.07 -3.19
CA ASP A 553 20.11 -18.30 -1.80
C ASP A 553 21.60 -18.72 -1.67
N GLN A 554 22.42 -17.80 -1.16
CA GLN A 554 23.84 -18.03 -0.93
C GLN A 554 24.14 -19.09 0.15
N VAL A 555 23.28 -19.21 1.18
CA VAL A 555 23.48 -20.16 2.27
C VAL A 555 23.24 -21.57 1.75
N LEU A 556 22.10 -21.80 1.09
CA LEU A 556 21.78 -23.07 0.46
C LEU A 556 22.85 -23.46 -0.58
N ARG A 557 23.30 -22.50 -1.40
CA ARG A 557 24.41 -22.69 -2.33
C ARG A 557 25.66 -23.23 -1.64
N SER A 558 26.08 -22.61 -0.55
CA SER A 558 27.28 -23.02 0.17
C SER A 558 27.17 -24.43 0.76
N ASN A 559 25.97 -24.81 1.24
CA ASN A 559 25.71 -26.13 1.82
C ASN A 559 25.70 -27.20 0.75
N ILE A 560 25.05 -26.96 -0.39
CA ILE A 560 25.04 -27.89 -1.51
C ILE A 560 26.45 -28.07 -2.08
N LEU A 561 27.17 -26.97 -2.36
CA LEU A 561 28.54 -27.03 -2.91
C LEU A 561 29.52 -27.85 -2.05
N LYS A 562 29.32 -27.92 -0.74
CA LYS A 562 30.12 -28.76 0.17
C LYS A 562 29.83 -30.26 0.02
N LEU A 563 28.63 -30.63 -0.42
CA LEU A 563 28.16 -32.01 -0.54
C LEU A 563 28.41 -32.62 -1.92
N LEU A 564 28.48 -31.81 -2.97
CA LEU A 564 28.69 -32.27 -4.35
C LEU A 564 29.98 -33.11 -4.57
N PRO A 565 31.10 -32.86 -3.85
CA PRO A 565 32.30 -33.69 -3.98
C PRO A 565 32.19 -35.09 -3.36
N GLU A 566 31.13 -35.39 -2.61
CA GLU A 566 30.95 -36.71 -2.01
C GLU A 566 30.74 -37.77 -3.10
N LYS A 567 31.44 -38.90 -2.98
CA LYS A 567 31.39 -40.02 -3.95
C LYS A 567 29.97 -40.53 -4.21
N ASP A 568 29.10 -40.44 -3.21
CA ASP A 568 27.72 -40.90 -3.24
C ASP A 568 26.77 -40.02 -4.08
N ILE A 569 27.17 -38.79 -4.43
CA ILE A 569 26.34 -37.83 -5.17
C ILE A 569 26.84 -37.61 -6.59
N ASN A 570 28.15 -37.78 -6.84
CA ASN A 570 28.83 -37.57 -8.12
C ASN A 570 28.28 -36.40 -8.96
N TYR A 571 28.86 -35.21 -8.74
CA TYR A 571 28.40 -33.94 -9.32
C TYR A 571 28.06 -33.94 -10.81
N TYR A 572 28.90 -34.57 -11.64
CA TYR A 572 28.72 -34.53 -13.10
C TYR A 572 27.55 -35.40 -13.55
N ASP A 573 27.38 -36.59 -12.96
CA ASP A 573 26.28 -37.50 -13.26
C ASP A 573 24.94 -36.95 -12.75
N ALA A 574 24.95 -36.29 -11.58
CA ALA A 574 23.75 -35.68 -11.02
C ALA A 574 23.25 -34.44 -11.80
N LEU A 575 24.11 -33.77 -12.55
CA LEU A 575 23.72 -32.62 -13.38
C LEU A 575 23.53 -32.96 -14.86
N ALA A 576 24.08 -34.07 -15.34
CA ALA A 576 23.88 -34.56 -16.70
C ALA A 576 22.51 -35.24 -16.83
N GLN A 577 21.46 -34.44 -17.01
CA GLN A 577 20.08 -34.91 -17.14
C GLN A 577 19.62 -34.88 -18.61
N ASN A 578 18.87 -35.89 -19.03
CA ASN A 578 18.43 -36.07 -20.43
C ASN A 578 17.01 -35.53 -20.72
N GLY A 579 16.27 -35.09 -19.70
CA GLY A 579 14.89 -34.62 -19.85
C GLY A 579 14.78 -33.25 -20.50
N GLN A 580 13.55 -32.89 -20.88
CA GLN A 580 13.21 -31.64 -21.56
C GLN A 580 12.61 -30.57 -20.62
N SER A 581 12.27 -30.96 -19.40
CA SER A 581 11.79 -30.03 -18.37
C SER A 581 12.79 -28.90 -18.14
N SER A 582 12.30 -27.67 -18.00
CA SER A 582 13.16 -26.49 -17.90
C SER A 582 12.60 -25.49 -16.91
N LEU A 583 13.50 -24.78 -16.24
CA LEU A 583 13.16 -23.68 -15.36
C LEU A 583 14.22 -22.60 -15.49
N PHE A 584 13.80 -21.37 -15.74
CA PHE A 584 14.69 -20.22 -15.68
C PHE A 584 13.93 -18.96 -15.24
N ARG A 585 14.67 -18.05 -14.61
CA ARG A 585 14.22 -16.71 -14.24
C ARG A 585 15.26 -15.69 -14.69
N ARG A 586 14.83 -14.59 -15.30
CA ARG A 586 15.73 -13.54 -15.82
C ARG A 586 15.17 -12.15 -15.58
N PRO A 587 16.03 -11.14 -15.36
CA PRO A 587 15.58 -9.75 -15.32
C PRO A 587 15.11 -9.30 -16.70
N MET A 588 13.89 -8.77 -16.77
CA MET A 588 13.35 -8.08 -17.94
C MET A 588 13.83 -6.63 -17.98
N VAL A 589 13.72 -5.94 -16.84
CA VAL A 589 14.05 -4.52 -16.67
C VAL A 589 14.55 -4.29 -15.26
N SER A 590 15.60 -3.48 -15.09
CA SER A 590 16.06 -3.01 -13.78
C SER A 590 16.17 -1.48 -13.81
N VAL A 591 15.37 -0.79 -12.99
CA VAL A 591 15.31 0.68 -12.96
C VAL A 591 15.19 1.17 -11.52
N GLU A 592 16.13 2.04 -11.11
CA GLU A 592 16.04 2.85 -9.88
C GLU A 592 15.64 2.09 -8.59
N GLY A 593 16.01 0.81 -8.46
CA GLY A 593 15.71 0.00 -7.27
C GLY A 593 14.50 -0.92 -7.40
N THR A 594 13.84 -0.96 -8.55
CA THR A 594 12.85 -1.98 -8.92
C THR A 594 13.41 -2.88 -10.02
N ASN A 595 13.43 -4.19 -9.78
CA ASN A 595 13.71 -5.22 -10.75
C ASN A 595 12.39 -5.86 -11.19
N VAL A 596 12.18 -5.95 -12.50
CA VAL A 596 11.10 -6.74 -13.07
C VAL A 596 11.73 -7.99 -13.64
N THR A 597 11.35 -9.16 -13.11
CA THR A 597 11.85 -10.45 -13.59
C THR A 597 10.72 -11.20 -14.29
N TYR A 598 11.10 -12.05 -15.24
CA TYR A 598 10.19 -13.00 -15.85
C TYR A 598 10.77 -14.41 -15.73
N GLY A 599 9.89 -15.36 -15.49
CA GLY A 599 10.23 -16.76 -15.32
C GLY A 599 9.40 -17.67 -16.22
N LEU A 600 9.98 -18.81 -16.55
CA LEU A 600 9.27 -19.92 -17.17
C LEU A 600 9.64 -21.20 -16.43
N GLU A 601 8.63 -21.88 -15.92
CA GLU A 601 8.67 -23.24 -15.40
C GLU A 601 7.94 -24.15 -16.38
N MET A 602 8.60 -25.18 -16.89
CA MET A 602 8.04 -26.15 -17.82
C MET A 602 8.34 -27.56 -17.33
N GLU A 603 7.27 -28.32 -17.06
CA GLU A 603 7.31 -29.73 -16.69
C GLU A 603 6.76 -30.56 -17.86
N SER A 604 7.58 -31.49 -18.35
CA SER A 604 7.26 -32.39 -19.45
C SER A 604 6.97 -33.81 -18.95
N LEU A 605 6.12 -34.52 -19.67
CA LEU A 605 5.91 -35.95 -19.55
C LEU A 605 6.99 -36.71 -20.33
N LYS A 606 7.11 -38.01 -20.05
CA LYS A 606 7.88 -38.92 -20.91
C LYS A 606 7.33 -38.82 -22.34
N GLY A 607 8.22 -38.73 -23.33
CA GLY A 607 7.85 -38.49 -24.74
C GLY A 607 7.78 -37.00 -25.14
N GLY A 608 8.09 -36.07 -24.24
CA GLY A 608 8.20 -34.64 -24.56
C GLY A 608 6.86 -33.89 -24.66
N LEU A 609 5.77 -34.50 -24.19
CA LEU A 609 4.47 -33.85 -24.09
C LEU A 609 4.43 -32.91 -22.89
N LEU A 610 3.74 -31.79 -23.04
CA LEU A 610 3.61 -30.81 -21.96
C LEU A 610 2.67 -31.31 -20.86
N LYS A 611 3.15 -31.36 -19.61
CA LYS A 611 2.30 -31.57 -18.43
C LYS A 611 1.82 -30.25 -17.85
N ARG A 612 2.77 -29.35 -17.60
CA ARG A 612 2.49 -28.05 -16.97
C ARG A 612 3.50 -27.00 -17.41
N THR A 613 3.01 -25.79 -17.62
CA THR A 613 3.85 -24.58 -17.71
C THR A 613 3.36 -23.55 -16.74
N VAL A 614 4.27 -22.72 -16.25
CA VAL A 614 3.97 -21.48 -15.55
C VAL A 614 4.92 -20.42 -16.09
N PHE A 615 4.34 -19.39 -16.68
CA PHE A 615 5.03 -18.17 -17.04
C PHE A 615 4.67 -17.08 -16.03
N ASP A 616 5.67 -16.53 -15.36
CA ASP A 616 5.48 -15.50 -14.34
C ASP A 616 6.21 -14.21 -14.71
N VAL A 617 5.62 -13.09 -14.31
CA VAL A 617 6.25 -11.77 -14.32
C VAL A 617 6.08 -11.18 -12.93
N SER A 618 7.18 -10.87 -12.27
CA SER A 618 7.20 -10.36 -10.90
C SER A 618 8.00 -9.07 -10.79
N PHE A 619 7.59 -8.24 -9.82
CA PHE A 619 8.32 -7.09 -9.35
C PHE A 619 9.08 -7.49 -8.09
N GLU A 620 10.34 -7.08 -8.02
CA GLU A 620 11.24 -7.28 -6.88
C GLU A 620 11.84 -5.93 -6.51
N ASN A 621 11.54 -5.45 -5.31
CA ASN A 621 12.15 -4.23 -4.78
C ASN A 621 12.26 -4.29 -3.24
N ARG A 622 12.72 -3.20 -2.62
CA ARG A 622 12.80 -3.12 -1.14
C ARG A 622 11.43 -3.16 -0.46
N ALA A 623 10.35 -2.85 -1.16
CA ALA A 623 9.00 -2.87 -0.63
C ALA A 623 8.40 -4.29 -0.62
N GLY A 624 9.05 -5.27 -1.26
CA GLY A 624 8.65 -6.67 -1.29
C GLY A 624 8.73 -7.25 -2.70
N ASP A 625 8.28 -8.50 -2.82
CA ASP A 625 8.09 -9.19 -4.09
C ASP A 625 6.59 -9.33 -4.38
N SER A 626 6.16 -9.08 -5.61
CA SER A 626 4.76 -9.19 -6.02
C SER A 626 4.66 -9.73 -7.44
N SER A 627 3.77 -10.70 -7.66
CA SER A 627 3.48 -11.26 -8.97
C SER A 627 2.52 -10.34 -9.73
N LEU A 628 2.99 -9.76 -10.84
CA LEU A 628 2.17 -8.96 -11.75
C LEU A 628 1.23 -9.85 -12.56
N LEU A 629 1.77 -10.86 -13.21
CA LEU A 629 1.05 -11.76 -14.11
C LEU A 629 1.62 -13.17 -13.96
N SER A 630 0.73 -14.14 -13.80
CA SER A 630 1.06 -15.56 -13.86
C SER A 630 0.12 -16.23 -14.84
N VAL A 631 0.67 -16.88 -15.87
CA VAL A 631 -0.08 -17.68 -16.84
C VAL A 631 0.44 -19.10 -16.77
N GLY A 632 -0.38 -20.02 -16.29
CA GLY A 632 -0.04 -21.43 -16.26
C GLY A 632 -0.93 -22.23 -17.19
N LEU A 633 -0.35 -23.13 -17.99
CA LEU A 633 -1.12 -24.12 -18.75
C LEU A 633 -0.90 -25.49 -18.12
N PHE A 634 -1.94 -26.29 -18.04
CA PHE A 634 -1.84 -27.67 -17.56
C PHE A 634 -2.58 -28.61 -18.49
N ALA A 635 -2.05 -29.82 -18.62
CA ALA A 635 -2.67 -30.88 -19.39
C ALA A 635 -2.41 -32.24 -18.73
N SER A 636 -3.41 -33.11 -18.81
CA SER A 636 -3.36 -34.51 -18.36
C SER A 636 -4.02 -35.41 -19.42
N GLY A 637 -3.65 -36.68 -19.47
CA GLY A 637 -4.23 -37.67 -20.39
C GLY A 637 -3.92 -37.45 -21.89
N LEU A 638 -3.08 -36.47 -22.25
CA LEU A 638 -2.74 -36.20 -23.66
C LEU A 638 -1.86 -37.29 -24.30
N ALA A 639 -1.12 -38.06 -23.49
CA ALA A 639 -0.27 -39.15 -23.98
C ALA A 639 -1.08 -40.24 -24.70
N ALA A 640 -2.26 -40.56 -24.18
CA ALA A 640 -3.19 -41.51 -24.79
C ALA A 640 -3.69 -41.02 -26.17
N VAL A 641 -3.84 -39.71 -26.36
CA VAL A 641 -4.26 -39.11 -27.64
C VAL A 641 -3.10 -39.03 -28.64
N ALA A 642 -1.88 -38.85 -28.17
CA ALA A 642 -0.68 -38.74 -28.99
C ALA A 642 -0.16 -40.10 -29.53
N GLY A 643 -0.74 -41.22 -29.08
CA GLY A 643 -0.36 -42.56 -29.52
C GLY A 643 0.95 -43.07 -28.90
N ASP A 644 1.35 -42.55 -27.74
CA ASP A 644 2.52 -43.02 -27.00
C ASP A 644 2.18 -44.28 -26.20
N SER A 645 2.78 -45.42 -26.57
CA SER A 645 2.56 -46.72 -25.94
C SER A 645 3.30 -46.91 -24.61
N SER A 646 4.10 -45.92 -24.19
CA SER A 646 4.81 -45.92 -22.90
C SER A 646 4.03 -45.25 -21.76
N ALA A 647 2.84 -44.72 -22.06
CA ALA A 647 1.92 -44.24 -21.05
C ALA A 647 1.41 -45.44 -20.23
N SER A 648 1.97 -45.62 -19.04
CA SER A 648 1.33 -46.44 -17.99
C SER A 648 -0.10 -45.96 -17.78
N ASP A 649 -0.99 -46.91 -17.50
CA ASP A 649 -2.44 -46.82 -17.27
C ASP A 649 -2.93 -45.69 -16.33
N ASP A 650 -2.66 -44.43 -16.64
CA ASP A 650 -3.43 -43.33 -16.07
C ASP A 650 -4.72 -43.23 -16.90
N ASP A 651 -5.77 -43.90 -16.41
CA ASP A 651 -7.19 -43.90 -16.85
C ASP A 651 -7.84 -42.49 -16.95
N SER A 652 -7.04 -41.43 -16.96
CA SER A 652 -7.48 -40.05 -16.99
C SER A 652 -7.94 -39.63 -18.38
N SER A 653 -9.18 -39.13 -18.46
CA SER A 653 -9.68 -38.49 -19.66
C SER A 653 -8.83 -37.27 -20.01
N PRO A 654 -8.53 -37.04 -21.30
CA PRO A 654 -7.67 -35.94 -21.70
C PRO A 654 -8.31 -34.62 -21.25
N THR A 655 -7.56 -33.89 -20.44
CA THR A 655 -8.01 -32.65 -19.80
C THR A 655 -6.93 -31.61 -19.99
N ALA A 656 -7.31 -30.40 -20.42
CA ALA A 656 -6.38 -29.27 -20.45
C ALA A 656 -7.07 -27.99 -19.99
N GLY A 657 -6.28 -27.10 -19.40
CA GLY A 657 -6.77 -25.82 -18.93
C GLY A 657 -5.66 -24.82 -18.69
N MET A 658 -6.08 -23.66 -18.18
CA MET A 658 -5.22 -22.53 -17.90
C MET A 658 -5.52 -21.94 -16.52
N ASN A 659 -4.46 -21.62 -15.79
CA ASN A 659 -4.50 -20.85 -14.56
C ASN A 659 -4.01 -19.43 -14.85
N LEU A 660 -4.77 -18.45 -14.40
CA LEU A 660 -4.39 -17.05 -14.50
C LEU A 660 -4.26 -16.46 -13.11
N GLY A 661 -3.17 -15.74 -12.88
CA GLY A 661 -2.95 -14.90 -11.72
C GLY A 661 -2.63 -13.49 -12.15
N PHE A 662 -3.16 -12.51 -11.44
CA PHE A 662 -2.97 -11.10 -11.69
C PHE A 662 -2.86 -10.33 -10.38
N LEU A 663 -1.79 -9.56 -10.19
CA LEU A 663 -1.54 -8.75 -8.99
C LEU A 663 -1.72 -9.54 -7.68
N ASP A 664 -1.04 -10.69 -7.58
CA ASP A 664 -1.12 -11.66 -6.47
C ASP A 664 -2.52 -12.27 -6.21
N SER A 665 -3.52 -11.97 -7.05
CA SER A 665 -4.82 -12.64 -7.05
C SER A 665 -4.82 -13.77 -8.06
N TYR A 666 -5.19 -14.97 -7.65
CA TYR A 666 -5.36 -16.09 -8.57
C TYR A 666 -6.82 -16.29 -8.91
N LEU A 667 -7.09 -16.40 -10.21
CA LEU A 667 -8.40 -16.70 -10.74
C LEU A 667 -8.67 -18.20 -10.67
N ARG A 668 -9.94 -18.58 -10.78
CA ARG A 668 -10.29 -19.98 -10.93
C ARG A 668 -9.66 -20.53 -12.22
N PRO A 669 -9.20 -21.79 -12.21
CA PRO A 669 -8.75 -22.46 -13.42
C PRO A 669 -9.83 -22.43 -14.52
N TYR A 670 -9.44 -22.05 -15.72
CA TYR A 670 -10.27 -22.16 -16.91
C TYR A 670 -9.97 -23.48 -17.60
N VAL A 671 -10.97 -24.36 -17.71
CA VAL A 671 -10.79 -25.68 -18.33
C VAL A 671 -11.26 -25.61 -19.78
N PHE A 672 -10.38 -25.97 -20.72
CA PHE A 672 -10.68 -25.96 -22.16
C PHE A 672 -11.53 -27.17 -22.56
N PHE A 673 -11.18 -28.35 -22.04
CA PHE A 673 -11.90 -29.61 -22.24
C PHE A 673 -11.55 -30.58 -21.12
N ARG A 674 -12.45 -31.50 -20.81
CA ARG A 674 -12.30 -32.57 -19.79
C ARG A 674 -12.34 -33.98 -20.38
N SER A 675 -12.73 -34.10 -21.65
CA SER A 675 -12.94 -35.38 -22.31
C SER A 675 -12.47 -35.39 -23.76
N THR A 676 -12.24 -36.59 -24.29
CA THR A 676 -11.87 -36.80 -25.69
C THR A 676 -12.95 -36.29 -26.64
N SER A 677 -14.24 -36.44 -26.29
CA SER A 677 -15.35 -35.95 -27.10
C SER A 677 -15.37 -34.42 -27.19
N GLU A 678 -15.13 -33.71 -26.10
CA GLU A 678 -15.02 -32.24 -26.09
C GLU A 678 -13.81 -31.76 -26.88
N LEU A 679 -12.64 -32.38 -26.66
CA LEU A 679 -11.41 -32.07 -27.42
C LEU A 679 -11.64 -32.24 -28.92
N MET A 680 -12.21 -33.37 -29.33
CA MET A 680 -12.52 -33.62 -30.74
C MET A 680 -13.60 -32.67 -31.24
N GLY A 681 -14.59 -32.31 -30.43
CA GLY A 681 -15.55 -31.25 -30.77
C GLY A 681 -14.87 -29.93 -31.14
N HIS A 682 -13.92 -29.46 -30.32
CA HIS A 682 -13.16 -28.23 -30.59
C HIS A 682 -12.24 -28.34 -31.81
N ALA A 683 -11.56 -29.49 -31.98
CA ALA A 683 -10.66 -29.71 -33.11
C ALA A 683 -11.43 -29.73 -34.44
N TRP A 684 -12.61 -30.36 -34.49
CA TRP A 684 -13.42 -30.48 -35.70
C TRP A 684 -14.20 -29.22 -36.02
N ALA A 685 -14.68 -28.50 -35.00
CA ALA A 685 -15.35 -27.21 -35.18
C ALA A 685 -14.37 -26.07 -35.56
N GLY A 686 -13.05 -26.29 -35.46
CA GLY A 686 -12.04 -25.27 -35.70
C GLY A 686 -12.02 -24.15 -34.65
N THR A 687 -12.85 -24.24 -33.60
CA THR A 687 -13.06 -23.20 -32.60
C THR A 687 -11.83 -22.96 -31.72
N ALA A 688 -10.92 -23.92 -31.62
CA ALA A 688 -9.65 -23.76 -30.92
C ALA A 688 -8.73 -22.72 -31.60
N SER A 689 -8.87 -22.53 -32.92
CA SER A 689 -8.00 -21.64 -33.69
C SER A 689 -8.36 -20.16 -33.58
N GLU A 690 -9.58 -19.84 -33.17
CA GLU A 690 -10.04 -18.46 -32.96
C GLU A 690 -9.55 -17.90 -31.64
N GLN A 691 -9.14 -16.62 -31.64
CA GLN A 691 -8.73 -15.94 -30.42
C GLN A 691 -9.95 -15.69 -29.53
N THR A 692 -9.95 -16.34 -28.37
CA THR A 692 -11.02 -16.20 -27.37
C THR A 692 -10.53 -15.28 -26.25
N PRO A 693 -11.28 -14.22 -25.89
CA PRO A 693 -10.93 -13.36 -24.76
C PRO A 693 -11.08 -14.14 -23.46
N VAL A 694 -10.01 -14.17 -22.67
CA VAL A 694 -9.96 -14.84 -21.38
C VAL A 694 -10.19 -13.87 -20.24
N LEU A 695 -9.57 -12.70 -20.28
CA LEU A 695 -9.75 -11.66 -19.27
C LEU A 695 -9.77 -10.28 -19.93
N GLN A 696 -10.85 -9.54 -19.71
CA GLN A 696 -11.04 -8.20 -20.21
C GLN A 696 -11.56 -7.32 -19.09
N CYS A 697 -10.74 -6.44 -18.52
CA CYS A 697 -11.13 -5.63 -17.37
C CYS A 697 -10.33 -4.32 -17.27
N ILE A 698 -10.84 -3.41 -16.45
CA ILE A 698 -10.15 -2.20 -16.00
C ILE A 698 -10.06 -2.24 -14.48
N LEU A 699 -8.84 -2.24 -13.94
CA LEU A 699 -8.58 -2.51 -12.53
C LEU A 699 -7.92 -1.29 -11.87
N ALA A 700 -8.19 -1.08 -10.58
CA ALA A 700 -7.42 -0.14 -9.77
C ALA A 700 -6.10 -0.79 -9.36
N PHE A 701 -5.01 -0.47 -10.08
CA PHE A 701 -3.68 -0.97 -9.78
C PHE A 701 -3.16 -0.39 -8.46
N SER A 702 -3.28 0.92 -8.25
CA SER A 702 -2.88 1.56 -7.01
C SER A 702 -3.87 2.64 -6.62
N ASP A 703 -4.08 2.84 -5.33
CA ASP A 703 -4.96 3.88 -4.81
C ASP A 703 -4.46 4.25 -3.41
N ASP A 704 -3.46 5.13 -3.38
CA ASP A 704 -2.88 5.64 -2.15
C ASP A 704 -3.15 7.11 -1.99
N GLU A 705 -3.39 7.51 -0.75
CA GLU A 705 -3.45 8.91 -0.36
C GLU A 705 -2.57 9.11 0.86
N LYS A 706 -1.50 9.89 0.67
CA LYS A 706 -0.56 10.28 1.72
C LYS A 706 -0.79 11.74 2.06
N VAL A 707 -1.03 12.01 3.33
CA VAL A 707 -1.08 13.36 3.87
C VAL A 707 0.18 13.58 4.69
N VAL A 708 0.92 14.65 4.39
CA VAL A 708 2.07 15.09 5.17
C VAL A 708 1.78 16.49 5.69
N VAL A 709 1.96 16.70 6.98
CA VAL A 709 1.84 18.04 7.59
C VAL A 709 3.20 18.72 7.58
N LEU A 710 3.25 19.90 6.99
CA LEU A 710 4.43 20.77 7.01
C LEU A 710 4.49 21.55 8.34
N SER A 711 5.70 21.90 8.77
CA SER A 711 5.95 22.67 10.00
C SER A 711 5.32 24.06 10.01
N ASN A 712 4.92 24.59 8.85
CA ASN A 712 4.19 25.85 8.75
C ASN A 712 2.67 25.71 8.99
N GLY A 713 2.17 24.50 9.26
CA GLY A 713 0.75 24.23 9.48
C GLY A 713 -0.06 24.03 8.18
N MET A 714 0.60 23.84 7.04
CA MET A 714 -0.05 23.46 5.79
C MET A 714 0.01 21.94 5.58
N THR A 715 -0.92 21.40 4.79
CA THR A 715 -0.95 19.98 4.45
C THR A 715 -0.57 19.76 2.99
N VAL A 716 0.31 18.78 2.78
CA VAL A 716 0.61 18.22 1.46
C VAL A 716 -0.20 16.94 1.31
N ARG A 717 -1.20 16.96 0.44
CA ARG A 717 -2.00 15.79 0.09
C ARG A 717 -1.51 15.24 -1.25
N GLY A 718 -0.86 14.08 -1.21
CA GLY A 718 -0.45 13.32 -2.38
C GLY A 718 -1.43 12.20 -2.66
N GLN A 719 -2.06 12.21 -3.83
CA GLN A 719 -2.93 11.11 -4.29
C GLN A 719 -2.26 10.40 -5.46
N MET A 720 -2.03 9.09 -5.30
CA MET A 720 -1.50 8.22 -6.34
C MET A 720 -2.58 7.22 -6.73
N ARG A 721 -3.12 7.36 -7.95
CA ARG A 721 -4.09 6.42 -8.50
C ARG A 721 -3.54 5.84 -9.79
N GLY A 722 -3.34 4.53 -9.78
CA GLY A 722 -2.89 3.75 -10.92
C GLY A 722 -4.07 2.96 -11.46
N VAL A 723 -4.34 3.07 -12.75
CA VAL A 723 -5.43 2.34 -13.41
C VAL A 723 -4.87 1.48 -14.53
N LEU A 724 -5.22 0.20 -14.51
CA LEU A 724 -4.70 -0.82 -15.42
C LEU A 724 -5.84 -1.40 -16.25
N SER A 725 -5.81 -1.19 -17.56
CA SER A 725 -6.74 -1.85 -18.49
C SER A 725 -6.03 -3.01 -19.16
N VAL A 726 -6.66 -4.18 -19.16
CA VAL A 726 -6.09 -5.44 -19.68
C VAL A 726 -7.07 -6.07 -20.67
N ASP A 727 -6.52 -6.61 -21.75
CA ASP A 727 -7.19 -7.49 -22.70
C ASP A 727 -6.29 -8.70 -22.99
N ALA A 728 -6.61 -9.82 -22.34
CA ALA A 728 -5.92 -11.08 -22.51
C ALA A 728 -6.79 -12.05 -23.31
N SER A 729 -6.23 -12.58 -24.39
CA SER A 729 -6.87 -13.55 -25.28
C SER A 729 -5.96 -14.75 -25.53
N ALA A 730 -6.56 -15.90 -25.80
CA ALA A 730 -5.83 -17.14 -26.08
C ALA A 730 -6.40 -17.84 -27.31
N SER A 731 -5.53 -18.52 -28.06
CA SER A 731 -5.90 -19.48 -29.10
C SER A 731 -4.94 -20.67 -29.11
N ALA A 732 -5.42 -21.82 -29.57
CA ALA A 732 -4.65 -23.05 -29.67
C ALA A 732 -4.94 -23.77 -30.99
N GLN A 733 -3.91 -24.02 -31.78
CA GLN A 733 -4.00 -24.78 -33.02
C GLN A 733 -3.33 -26.13 -32.81
N ILE A 734 -4.04 -27.22 -33.09
CA ILE A 734 -3.54 -28.59 -32.95
C ILE A 734 -3.70 -29.30 -34.30
N SER A 735 -2.62 -29.86 -34.84
CA SER A 735 -2.66 -30.75 -36.00
C SER A 735 -2.11 -32.12 -35.62
N LEU A 736 -3.02 -33.10 -35.54
CA LEU A 736 -2.65 -34.50 -35.31
C LEU A 736 -1.88 -35.08 -36.50
N TRP A 737 -2.20 -34.66 -37.74
CA TRP A 737 -1.54 -35.13 -38.96
C TRP A 737 -0.08 -34.64 -39.07
N ASN A 738 0.14 -33.35 -38.81
CA ASN A 738 1.48 -32.75 -38.84
C ASN A 738 2.25 -32.92 -37.51
N ARG A 739 1.63 -33.57 -36.51
CA ARG A 739 2.15 -33.71 -35.14
C ARG A 739 2.66 -32.38 -34.56
N ASN A 740 1.89 -31.31 -34.76
CA ASN A 740 2.24 -29.97 -34.26
C ASN A 740 1.14 -29.37 -33.40
N SER A 741 1.54 -28.51 -32.47
CA SER A 741 0.65 -27.69 -31.67
C SER A 741 1.24 -26.29 -31.55
N LYS A 742 0.39 -25.28 -31.69
CA LYS A 742 0.74 -23.87 -31.53
C LYS A 742 -0.29 -23.20 -30.64
N SER A 743 0.14 -22.81 -29.45
CA SER A 743 -0.67 -22.01 -28.52
C SER A 743 -0.17 -20.58 -28.52
N LEU A 744 -1.09 -19.61 -28.61
CA LEU A 744 -0.79 -18.19 -28.54
C LEU A 744 -1.64 -17.56 -27.42
N VAL A 745 -0.97 -17.06 -26.39
CA VAL A 745 -1.58 -16.19 -25.39
C VAL A 745 -1.13 -14.77 -25.68
N LYS A 746 -2.07 -13.89 -26.01
CA LYS A 746 -1.82 -12.47 -26.29
C LYS A 746 -2.37 -11.64 -25.15
N ASN A 747 -1.50 -10.89 -24.49
CA ASN A 747 -1.86 -9.95 -23.43
C ASN A 747 -1.56 -8.53 -23.89
N GLU A 748 -2.59 -7.69 -23.95
CA GLU A 748 -2.47 -6.26 -24.16
C GLU A 748 -2.84 -5.52 -22.88
N GLY A 749 -2.07 -4.49 -22.53
CA GLY A 749 -2.32 -3.72 -21.32
C GLY A 749 -1.93 -2.26 -21.44
N ALA A 750 -2.68 -1.41 -20.75
CA ALA A 750 -2.34 0.01 -20.55
C ALA A 750 -2.42 0.35 -19.07
N LEU A 751 -1.35 0.95 -18.53
CA LEU A 751 -1.26 1.48 -17.17
C LEU A 751 -1.07 2.99 -17.24
N SER A 752 -1.79 3.74 -16.39
CA SER A 752 -1.57 5.18 -16.19
C SER A 752 -1.71 5.58 -14.74
#